data_AF-A0A1C7D6Q7-F1
#
_entry.id   AF-A0A1C7D6Q7-F1
#
_cell.length_a   1.000
_cell.length_b   1.000
_cell.length_c   1.000
_cell.angle_alpha   90.00
_cell.angle_beta   90.00
_cell.angle_gamma   90.00
#
_symmetry.space_group_name_H-M   'P 1'
#
loop_
_entity.id
_entity.type
_entity.pdbx_description
1 polymer ?
#
loop_
_entity_poly.entity_id
_entity_poly.type
_entity_poly.pdbx_seq_one_letter_code
_entity_poly.pdbx_strand_id
1 'polypeptide(L)'
;MGRLGFGYGARHRRRALPGGSGVVAAPPPTIEDNGWSVRLDSPQDLSMQPLAVQRQGFSASGAPASHAATTLLTKRVREAWPDHAQDTPGRVALSDYLYATDAVAGWDNASTAAAPKPIAAWTMPAREIVGAALAWELVAFHRDARPDPVDGTGRQVACVRVRASNGAASTAWQVVSQTGLSALCEDRQPLETYSGTLDVSALPDGPVWLEAEVVPWFGAEASVLRSEDNAAPREFSRRWFRKDVARAANPPVVYLSSTGSDATGVVSADNAAALAAPCLTLAGAFTRARSQLGAATGSFDGLRIRVLDRVRCGAIGWQPFYPQDIAAVIVERAPGTAREAAILEWNASLRTYFKDHSTGLSEGALTFRDLTIARTGPHAFYGEAAAQLEVRFHDVVFDNAGHAGSWRANSHISVHGMQMTGYNNNLLQTSAGELRMLRGLDADMAGGGPEAWVTLGSRMTNAGACRVADPAKGALFYGNEWRSPAAVTGTITFAGSVAGQRIGPVAIVQNLIEVTHTEASAAAFVLASVGLGDVSHAVMFHNCGTGEGQLGRWNICYDEHPAATRTHTLVRYAGNLCEQFNTKGDIFQQDGSRLGQFPLTHGVGCSGNFTVSLPNAPSSEAQTYPGPGSLIGAGDPGFVQDRSTSGTAEAPMAGAGGGDYALIAASPARGIQPDAVLAFDLAGNPRGNGPQAAGPYA
;
A
#
# COMPACT_ATOMS: atom_id res chain seq x y z
N MET A 1 -16.60 -35.21 -102.34
CA MET A 1 -16.87 -34.08 -101.42
C MET A 1 -17.09 -34.69 -100.05
N GLY A 2 -16.08 -34.94 -99.19
CA GLY A 2 -15.17 -34.02 -98.51
C GLY A 2 -15.72 -33.86 -97.08
N ARG A 3 -15.04 -34.16 -95.96
CA ARG A 3 -13.66 -34.48 -95.56
C ARG A 3 -13.78 -35.29 -94.23
N LEU A 4 -13.09 -36.44 -94.10
CA LEU A 4 -11.97 -36.71 -93.15
C LEU A 4 -12.26 -36.38 -91.66
N GLY A 5 -12.10 -37.25 -90.66
CA GLY A 5 -11.54 -38.60 -90.59
C GLY A 5 -11.52 -39.12 -89.14
N PHE A 6 -11.54 -40.45 -89.02
CA PHE A 6 -11.02 -41.39 -88.00
C PHE A 6 -10.45 -40.83 -86.67
N GLY A 7 -10.61 -41.47 -85.50
CA GLY A 7 -11.08 -42.82 -85.18
C GLY A 7 -10.92 -43.16 -83.68
N TYR A 8 -11.39 -44.37 -83.33
CA TYR A 8 -11.01 -45.29 -82.24
C TYR A 8 -10.11 -44.76 -81.09
N GLY A 9 -10.33 -45.03 -79.80
CA GLY A 9 -11.11 -46.05 -79.11
C GLY A 9 -10.60 -46.19 -77.66
N ALA A 10 -11.24 -47.07 -76.90
CA ALA A 10 -10.86 -47.62 -75.59
C ALA A 10 -10.93 -46.73 -74.32
N ARG A 11 -11.99 -46.97 -73.55
CA ARG A 11 -12.19 -46.55 -72.15
C ARG A 11 -11.17 -47.22 -71.23
N HIS A 12 -10.23 -46.44 -70.70
CA HIS A 12 -9.45 -46.84 -69.51
C HIS A 12 -10.15 -46.34 -68.24
N ARG A 13 -10.50 -47.29 -67.35
CA ARG A 13 -10.92 -47.05 -65.96
C ARG A 13 -9.85 -46.23 -65.25
N ARG A 14 -10.17 -44.99 -64.85
CA ARG A 14 -9.37 -44.25 -63.86
C ARG A 14 -9.83 -44.61 -62.46
N ARG A 15 -8.87 -45.17 -61.74
CA ARG A 15 -8.84 -45.48 -60.31
C ARG A 15 -9.20 -44.24 -59.50
N ALA A 16 -10.12 -44.36 -58.55
CA ALA A 16 -10.38 -43.33 -57.56
C ALA A 16 -9.10 -43.06 -56.77
N LEU A 17 -8.65 -41.80 -56.77
CA LEU A 17 -7.65 -41.30 -55.83
C LEU A 17 -8.33 -41.24 -54.45
N PRO A 18 -7.67 -41.70 -53.36
CA PRO A 18 -8.19 -41.47 -52.02
C PRO A 18 -8.31 -39.96 -51.81
N GLY A 19 -9.45 -39.55 -51.26
CA GLY A 19 -9.73 -38.15 -50.94
C GLY A 19 -8.57 -37.55 -50.16
N GLY A 20 -8.24 -36.32 -50.52
CA GLY A 20 -7.33 -35.51 -49.72
C GLY A 20 -7.78 -35.56 -48.28
N SER A 21 -6.86 -35.96 -47.41
CA SER A 21 -6.96 -35.67 -45.99
C SER A 21 -7.36 -34.21 -45.89
N GLY A 22 -8.56 -33.93 -45.37
CA GLY A 22 -8.79 -32.62 -44.79
C GLY A 22 -7.64 -32.41 -43.82
N VAL A 23 -6.78 -31.45 -44.11
CA VAL A 23 -5.81 -30.98 -43.13
C VAL A 23 -6.68 -30.50 -42.00
N VAL A 24 -6.81 -31.32 -40.95
CA VAL A 24 -7.36 -30.85 -39.68
C VAL A 24 -6.44 -29.71 -39.33
N ALA A 25 -6.95 -28.48 -39.44
CA ALA A 25 -6.19 -27.30 -39.04
C ALA A 25 -5.71 -27.58 -37.62
N ALA A 26 -4.40 -27.46 -37.39
CA ALA A 26 -3.85 -27.59 -36.06
C ALA A 26 -4.68 -26.69 -35.12
N PRO A 27 -5.08 -27.19 -33.94
CA PRO A 27 -5.83 -26.37 -33.00
C PRO A 27 -5.05 -25.07 -32.75
N PRO A 28 -5.73 -23.92 -32.66
CA PRO A 28 -5.04 -22.67 -32.40
C PRO A 28 -4.29 -22.76 -31.07
N PRO A 29 -3.10 -22.14 -30.96
CA PRO A 29 -2.46 -21.91 -29.68
C PRO A 29 -3.47 -21.38 -28.65
N THR A 30 -3.43 -21.92 -27.43
CA THR A 30 -4.44 -21.62 -26.40
C THR A 30 -3.77 -21.04 -25.17
N ILE A 31 -4.26 -19.89 -24.69
CA ILE A 31 -3.95 -19.39 -23.35
C ILE A 31 -4.77 -20.22 -22.36
N GLU A 32 -4.09 -20.84 -21.40
CA GLU A 32 -4.72 -21.75 -20.45
C GLU A 32 -5.57 -21.00 -19.40
N ASP A 33 -6.44 -21.74 -18.72
CA ASP A 33 -7.40 -21.23 -17.72
C ASP A 33 -6.80 -20.44 -16.56
N ASN A 34 -5.55 -20.76 -16.22
CA ASN A 34 -4.73 -20.08 -15.23
C ASN A 34 -4.25 -18.69 -15.65
N GLY A 35 -4.35 -18.36 -16.95
CA GLY A 35 -4.04 -17.04 -17.51
C GLY A 35 -2.56 -16.68 -17.60
N TRP A 36 -1.64 -17.53 -17.14
CA TRP A 36 -0.18 -17.24 -17.16
C TRP A 36 0.63 -18.18 -18.04
N SER A 37 0.00 -19.20 -18.62
CA SER A 37 0.67 -20.18 -19.48
C SER A 37 -0.13 -20.44 -20.74
N VAL A 38 0.55 -20.99 -21.74
CA VAL A 38 -0.04 -21.30 -23.04
C VAL A 38 0.30 -22.72 -23.47
N ARG A 39 -0.57 -23.31 -24.29
CA ARG A 39 -0.38 -24.60 -24.93
C ARG A 39 -0.04 -24.44 -26.42
N LEU A 40 1.03 -25.10 -26.84
CA LEU A 40 1.59 -25.11 -28.19
C LEU A 40 1.85 -26.55 -28.63
N ASP A 41 1.62 -26.86 -29.90
CA ASP A 41 1.80 -28.22 -30.45
C ASP A 41 3.28 -28.63 -30.60
N SER A 42 4.19 -27.65 -30.71
CA SER A 42 5.63 -27.88 -30.83
C SER A 42 6.40 -26.64 -30.35
N PRO A 43 6.43 -26.39 -29.03
CA PRO A 43 7.17 -25.26 -28.48
C PRO A 43 8.66 -25.47 -28.72
N GLN A 44 9.29 -24.55 -29.46
CA GLN A 44 10.74 -24.39 -29.36
C GLN A 44 11.06 -23.66 -28.06
N ASP A 45 12.33 -23.67 -27.62
CA ASP A 45 12.73 -22.84 -26.48
C ASP A 45 12.64 -21.37 -26.92
N LEU A 46 11.49 -20.73 -26.65
CA LEU A 46 11.16 -19.44 -27.24
C LEU A 46 12.01 -18.35 -26.58
N SER A 47 12.85 -17.71 -27.39
CA SER A 47 13.73 -16.62 -27.00
C SER A 47 12.95 -15.33 -26.73
N MET A 48 12.09 -15.31 -25.72
CA MET A 48 11.28 -14.14 -25.33
C MET A 48 10.45 -13.60 -26.50
N GLN A 49 9.73 -14.48 -27.19
CA GLN A 49 8.98 -14.10 -28.39
C GLN A 49 7.84 -13.13 -28.02
N PRO A 50 7.74 -11.96 -28.68
CA PRO A 50 6.63 -11.04 -28.46
C PRO A 50 5.29 -11.64 -28.92
N LEU A 51 4.28 -11.48 -28.06
CA LEU A 51 2.88 -11.79 -28.31
C LEU A 51 2.07 -10.50 -28.21
N ALA A 52 1.46 -10.08 -29.31
CA ALA A 52 0.59 -8.90 -29.33
C ALA A 52 -0.77 -9.23 -28.70
N VAL A 53 -1.20 -8.40 -27.76
CA VAL A 53 -2.43 -8.56 -26.99
C VAL A 53 -3.26 -7.28 -27.09
N GLN A 54 -4.57 -7.43 -27.29
CA GLN A 54 -5.53 -6.35 -27.10
C GLN A 54 -6.17 -6.49 -25.73
N ARG A 55 -5.98 -5.48 -24.88
CA ARG A 55 -6.46 -5.48 -23.50
C ARG A 55 -7.60 -4.49 -23.32
N GLN A 56 -8.72 -4.95 -22.79
CA GLN A 56 -9.79 -4.05 -22.35
C GLN A 56 -9.34 -3.30 -21.10
N GLY A 57 -9.64 -2.02 -21.03
CA GLY A 57 -9.26 -1.21 -19.89
C GLY A 57 -9.82 0.20 -19.92
N PHE A 58 -9.05 1.14 -19.38
CA PHE A 58 -9.43 2.53 -19.25
C PHE A 58 -8.32 3.47 -19.74
N SER A 59 -8.71 4.64 -20.23
CA SER A 59 -7.80 5.75 -20.53
C SER A 59 -7.43 6.53 -19.26
N ALA A 60 -6.49 7.47 -19.38
CA ALA A 60 -6.14 8.40 -18.31
C ALA A 60 -7.31 9.31 -17.85
N SER A 61 -8.43 9.36 -18.58
CA SER A 61 -9.65 10.06 -18.15
C SER A 61 -10.67 9.13 -17.47
N GLY A 62 -10.36 7.83 -17.34
CA GLY A 62 -11.25 6.82 -16.79
C GLY A 62 -12.36 6.37 -17.74
N ALA A 63 -12.25 6.68 -19.04
CA ALA A 63 -13.17 6.19 -20.06
C ALA A 63 -12.75 4.80 -20.55
N PRO A 64 -13.69 3.89 -20.89
CA PRO A 64 -13.34 2.60 -21.47
C PRO A 64 -12.45 2.74 -22.71
N ALA A 65 -11.41 1.93 -22.79
CA ALA A 65 -10.41 1.95 -23.85
C ALA A 65 -9.94 0.52 -24.19
N SER A 66 -9.42 0.35 -25.42
CA SER A 66 -8.67 -0.84 -25.81
C SER A 66 -7.20 -0.47 -25.91
N HIS A 67 -6.34 -1.29 -25.33
CA HIS A 67 -4.90 -1.07 -25.32
C HIS A 67 -4.20 -2.17 -26.10
N ALA A 68 -3.40 -1.77 -27.10
CA ALA A 68 -2.40 -2.64 -27.66
C ALA A 68 -1.27 -2.82 -26.64
N ALA A 69 -0.99 -4.05 -26.27
CA ALA A 69 0.08 -4.43 -25.35
C ALA A 69 0.90 -5.59 -25.92
N THR A 70 2.06 -5.81 -25.33
CA THR A 70 2.93 -6.94 -25.67
C THR A 70 3.21 -7.74 -24.40
N THR A 71 2.88 -9.03 -24.44
CA THR A 71 3.37 -10.03 -23.48
C THR A 71 4.44 -10.87 -24.16
N LEU A 72 5.34 -11.49 -23.42
CA LEU A 72 6.37 -12.36 -23.98
C LEU A 72 6.04 -13.82 -23.69
N LEU A 73 6.21 -14.68 -24.70
CA LEU A 73 6.35 -16.12 -24.51
C LEU A 73 7.76 -16.36 -23.97
N THR A 74 7.86 -16.86 -22.74
CA THR A 74 9.13 -17.01 -22.04
C THR A 74 9.67 -18.43 -22.23
N LYS A 75 9.97 -19.14 -21.15
CA LYS A 75 10.52 -20.49 -21.18
C LYS A 75 9.41 -21.54 -21.11
N ARG A 76 9.75 -22.77 -21.52
CA ARG A 76 8.89 -23.92 -21.28
C ARG A 76 8.68 -24.11 -19.77
N VAL A 77 7.49 -24.55 -19.42
CA VAL A 77 7.16 -24.88 -18.03
C VAL A 77 7.79 -26.23 -17.71
N ARG A 78 8.55 -26.33 -16.63
CA ARG A 78 9.11 -27.61 -16.19
C ARG A 78 8.02 -28.56 -15.69
N GLU A 79 8.28 -29.87 -15.78
CA GLU A 79 7.44 -30.86 -15.12
C GLU A 79 7.49 -30.70 -13.59
N ALA A 80 6.45 -31.19 -12.91
CA ALA A 80 6.42 -31.23 -11.46
C ALA A 80 7.37 -32.31 -10.91
N TRP A 81 7.73 -32.22 -9.63
CA TRP A 81 8.40 -33.34 -8.95
C TRP A 81 7.62 -34.66 -9.12
N PRO A 82 8.28 -35.80 -9.43
CA PRO A 82 9.74 -36.02 -9.47
C PRO A 82 10.41 -35.71 -10.81
N ASP A 83 9.66 -35.46 -11.88
CA ASP A 83 10.18 -35.34 -13.25
C ASP A 83 10.71 -33.94 -13.62
N HIS A 84 10.82 -33.05 -12.63
CA HIS A 84 11.30 -31.66 -12.72
C HIS A 84 12.62 -31.39 -13.47
N ALA A 85 13.39 -32.43 -13.79
CA ALA A 85 14.55 -32.33 -14.67
C ALA A 85 14.16 -32.17 -16.16
N GLN A 86 12.87 -32.32 -16.50
CA GLN A 86 12.33 -32.21 -17.85
C GLN A 86 11.36 -31.04 -17.98
N ASP A 87 11.20 -30.56 -19.21
CA ASP A 87 10.18 -29.58 -19.58
C ASP A 87 8.92 -30.25 -20.12
N THR A 88 7.76 -29.69 -19.77
CA THR A 88 6.47 -30.13 -20.30
C THR A 88 6.41 -30.06 -21.82
N PRO A 89 5.85 -31.06 -22.53
CA PRO A 89 6.00 -31.20 -23.98
C PRO A 89 5.37 -30.06 -24.80
N GLY A 90 4.42 -29.32 -24.24
CA GLY A 90 3.63 -28.33 -24.97
C GLY A 90 3.35 -27.02 -24.23
N ARG A 91 3.87 -26.80 -23.02
CA ARG A 91 3.49 -25.63 -22.20
C ARG A 91 4.61 -24.61 -22.09
N VAL A 92 4.26 -23.35 -22.31
CA VAL A 92 5.18 -22.20 -22.20
C VAL A 92 4.57 -21.17 -21.26
N ALA A 93 5.39 -20.56 -20.41
CA ALA A 93 4.96 -19.47 -19.53
C ALA A 93 4.89 -18.14 -20.28
N LEU A 94 3.98 -17.27 -19.84
CA LEU A 94 3.91 -15.87 -20.26
C LEU A 94 4.72 -14.99 -19.32
N SER A 95 5.21 -13.85 -19.78
CA SER A 95 5.86 -12.88 -18.90
C SER A 95 4.90 -12.19 -17.95
N ASP A 96 3.59 -12.26 -18.22
CA ASP A 96 2.54 -11.67 -17.38
C ASP A 96 1.20 -12.42 -17.58
N TYR A 97 0.26 -12.17 -16.68
CA TYR A 97 -1.10 -12.71 -16.74
C TYR A 97 -1.93 -12.03 -17.83
N LEU A 98 -2.67 -12.84 -18.58
CA LEU A 98 -3.75 -12.42 -19.46
C LEU A 98 -5.09 -12.66 -18.79
N TYR A 99 -5.96 -11.66 -18.86
CA TYR A 99 -7.29 -11.72 -18.27
C TYR A 99 -8.28 -12.39 -19.22
N ALA A 100 -9.40 -12.85 -18.68
CA ALA A 100 -10.51 -13.44 -19.45
C ALA A 100 -11.05 -12.49 -20.55
N THR A 101 -10.86 -11.18 -20.38
CA THR A 101 -11.29 -10.14 -21.32
C THR A 101 -10.24 -9.77 -22.36
N ASP A 102 -9.02 -10.29 -22.25
CA ASP A 102 -7.94 -9.99 -23.20
C ASP A 102 -8.12 -10.81 -24.49
N ALA A 103 -7.69 -10.25 -25.63
CA ALA A 103 -7.78 -10.90 -26.93
C ALA A 103 -6.42 -10.99 -27.61
N VAL A 104 -6.13 -12.15 -28.22
CA VAL A 104 -4.91 -12.41 -28.97
C VAL A 104 -5.29 -12.95 -30.34
N ALA A 105 -4.86 -12.27 -31.40
CA ALA A 105 -5.26 -12.61 -32.76
C ALA A 105 -4.74 -14.01 -33.15
N GLY A 106 -5.64 -14.91 -33.52
CA GLY A 106 -5.30 -16.28 -33.93
C GLY A 106 -5.08 -17.26 -32.77
N TRP A 107 -5.43 -16.86 -31.54
CA TRP A 107 -5.31 -17.68 -30.33
C TRP A 107 -6.65 -17.76 -29.62
N ASP A 108 -6.90 -18.89 -28.95
CA ASP A 108 -8.02 -19.03 -28.03
C ASP A 108 -7.59 -18.56 -26.64
N ASN A 109 -8.40 -17.71 -25.99
CA ASN A 109 -8.17 -17.29 -24.62
C ASN A 109 -9.12 -18.03 -23.67
N ALA A 110 -8.62 -19.07 -23.00
CA ALA A 110 -9.38 -19.81 -21.98
C ALA A 110 -9.18 -19.26 -20.56
N SER A 111 -8.38 -18.20 -20.38
CA SER A 111 -8.09 -17.60 -19.08
C SER A 111 -9.37 -17.28 -18.32
N THR A 112 -9.37 -17.62 -17.03
CA THR A 112 -10.43 -17.25 -16.09
C THR A 112 -10.04 -16.09 -15.18
N ALA A 113 -8.82 -15.56 -15.34
CA ALA A 113 -8.30 -14.50 -14.48
C ALA A 113 -9.07 -13.18 -14.72
N ALA A 114 -9.58 -12.59 -13.65
CA ALA A 114 -10.15 -11.25 -13.67
C ALA A 114 -9.11 -10.20 -13.27
N ALA A 115 -9.13 -9.04 -13.90
CA ALA A 115 -8.36 -7.89 -13.45
C ALA A 115 -8.81 -7.50 -12.03
N PRO A 116 -7.89 -7.49 -11.04
CA PRO A 116 -8.26 -7.21 -9.66
C PRO A 116 -8.64 -5.74 -9.48
N LYS A 117 -9.31 -5.42 -8.37
CA LYS A 117 -9.48 -4.02 -7.96
C LYS A 117 -8.12 -3.45 -7.52
N PRO A 118 -7.82 -2.16 -7.80
CA PRO A 118 -6.67 -1.45 -7.23
C PRO A 118 -6.59 -1.54 -5.71
N ILE A 119 -5.41 -1.22 -5.18
CA ILE A 119 -5.11 -1.15 -3.75
C ILE A 119 -4.93 0.33 -3.42
N ALA A 120 -5.79 0.90 -2.57
CA ALA A 120 -5.76 2.34 -2.31
C ALA A 120 -6.10 2.69 -0.86
N ALA A 121 -5.63 3.85 -0.43
CA ALA A 121 -6.00 4.45 0.85
C ALA A 121 -6.04 5.97 0.72
N TRP A 122 -7.01 6.58 1.38
CA TRP A 122 -6.96 8.00 1.71
C TRP A 122 -5.80 8.26 2.66
N THR A 123 -4.94 9.23 2.35
CA THR A 123 -3.74 9.53 3.12
C THR A 123 -3.85 10.80 3.95
N MET A 124 -5.00 11.47 3.89
CA MET A 124 -5.30 12.68 4.65
C MET A 124 -6.20 12.42 5.87
N PRO A 125 -6.12 13.28 6.91
CA PRO A 125 -7.11 13.33 7.96
C PRO A 125 -8.51 13.67 7.41
N ALA A 126 -9.53 13.00 7.92
CA ALA A 126 -10.94 13.33 7.67
C ALA A 126 -11.56 13.98 8.91
N ARG A 127 -12.86 14.26 8.87
CA ARG A 127 -13.64 14.82 9.99
C ARG A 127 -13.15 16.22 10.35
N GLU A 128 -12.99 17.11 9.37
CA GLU A 128 -12.67 18.52 9.60
C GLU A 128 -13.82 19.45 9.20
N ILE A 129 -13.81 20.68 9.72
CA ILE A 129 -14.61 21.77 9.18
C ILE A 129 -13.97 22.24 7.88
N VAL A 130 -14.79 22.37 6.83
CA VAL A 130 -14.37 22.90 5.54
C VAL A 130 -15.23 24.09 5.13
N GLY A 131 -14.63 25.05 4.42
CA GLY A 131 -15.33 26.20 3.88
C GLY A 131 -15.90 25.91 2.48
N ALA A 132 -15.55 26.75 1.51
CA ALA A 132 -15.97 26.59 0.11
C ALA A 132 -15.09 25.61 -0.69
N ALA A 133 -13.97 25.14 -0.12
CA ALA A 133 -13.05 24.23 -0.77
C ALA A 133 -12.71 23.04 0.12
N LEU A 134 -12.49 21.88 -0.50
CA LEU A 134 -12.17 20.63 0.18
C LEU A 134 -10.99 19.95 -0.54
N ALA A 135 -9.83 19.94 0.14
CA ALA A 135 -8.61 19.30 -0.34
C ALA A 135 -8.62 17.80 -0.06
N TRP A 136 -8.03 17.00 -0.94
CA TRP A 136 -8.00 15.56 -0.79
C TRP A 136 -6.68 14.96 -1.28
N GLU A 137 -6.30 13.82 -0.68
CA GLU A 137 -5.10 13.08 -1.03
C GLU A 137 -5.28 11.58 -0.80
N LEU A 138 -4.75 10.78 -1.73
CA LEU A 138 -4.75 9.32 -1.65
C LEU A 138 -3.54 8.71 -2.39
N VAL A 139 -3.23 7.47 -2.03
CA VAL A 139 -2.29 6.60 -2.74
C VAL A 139 -3.05 5.45 -3.39
N ALA A 140 -2.58 5.00 -4.54
CA ALA A 140 -3.20 3.91 -5.29
C ALA A 140 -2.15 3.10 -6.04
N PHE A 141 -2.31 1.78 -6.05
CA PHE A 141 -1.44 0.83 -6.74
C PHE A 141 -2.24 -0.25 -7.44
N HIS A 142 -1.71 -0.74 -8.56
CA HIS A 142 -2.25 -1.88 -9.28
C HIS A 142 -1.12 -2.68 -9.92
N ARG A 143 -1.34 -3.99 -10.10
CA ARG A 143 -0.34 -4.88 -10.73
C ARG A 143 0.02 -4.46 -12.16
N ASP A 144 -0.94 -3.88 -12.87
CA ASP A 144 -0.77 -3.40 -14.25
C ASP A 144 -0.36 -1.92 -14.32
N ALA A 145 0.39 -1.43 -13.32
CA ALA A 145 1.08 -0.16 -13.44
C ALA A 145 1.96 -0.16 -14.70
N ARG A 146 2.01 0.97 -15.41
CA ARG A 146 2.67 1.07 -16.71
C ARG A 146 3.11 2.50 -17.01
N PRO A 147 3.98 2.69 -18.03
CA PRO A 147 4.26 4.01 -18.57
C PRO A 147 2.99 4.65 -19.11
N ASP A 148 2.83 5.94 -18.86
CA ASP A 148 1.79 6.72 -19.50
C ASP A 148 2.00 6.74 -21.02
N PRO A 149 0.95 6.49 -21.82
CA PRO A 149 1.08 6.47 -23.29
C PRO A 149 1.50 7.79 -23.93
N VAL A 150 1.39 8.92 -23.23
CA VAL A 150 1.67 10.27 -23.73
C VAL A 150 3.10 10.69 -23.42
N ASP A 151 3.52 10.60 -22.15
CA ASP A 151 4.81 11.10 -21.70
C ASP A 151 5.79 10.00 -21.28
N GLY A 152 5.34 8.76 -21.08
CA GLY A 152 6.18 7.63 -20.64
C GLY A 152 6.49 7.62 -19.14
N THR A 153 5.95 8.56 -18.35
CA THR A 153 6.10 8.55 -16.89
C THR A 153 5.42 7.32 -16.29
N GLY A 154 5.98 6.74 -15.23
CA GLY A 154 5.37 5.59 -14.57
C GLY A 154 4.06 5.97 -13.87
N ARG A 155 2.98 5.23 -14.15
CA ARG A 155 1.65 5.44 -13.54
C ARG A 155 1.09 4.17 -12.94
N GLN A 156 0.73 4.25 -11.66
CA GLN A 156 0.27 3.12 -10.87
C GLN A 156 -1.15 2.66 -11.25
N VAL A 157 -2.00 3.60 -11.66
CA VAL A 157 -3.38 3.40 -12.11
C VAL A 157 -3.69 4.34 -13.27
N ALA A 158 -4.81 4.15 -13.98
CA ALA A 158 -5.17 5.02 -15.10
C ALA A 158 -5.57 6.41 -14.63
N CYS A 159 -6.44 6.47 -13.62
CA CYS A 159 -6.80 7.71 -12.95
C CYS A 159 -7.50 7.45 -11.62
N VAL A 160 -7.65 8.52 -10.86
CA VAL A 160 -8.50 8.58 -9.68
C VAL A 160 -9.56 9.64 -9.90
N ARG A 161 -10.82 9.30 -9.62
CA ARG A 161 -11.95 10.21 -9.69
C ARG A 161 -12.41 10.51 -8.27
N VAL A 162 -12.60 11.78 -7.94
CA VAL A 162 -13.10 12.20 -6.61
C VAL A 162 -14.22 13.22 -6.77
N ARG A 163 -15.26 13.11 -5.93
CA ARG A 163 -16.30 14.14 -5.80
C ARG A 163 -16.76 14.26 -4.35
N ALA A 164 -17.37 15.41 -4.04
CA ALA A 164 -18.04 15.64 -2.76
C ALA A 164 -19.56 15.47 -2.93
N SER A 165 -20.22 14.89 -1.93
CA SER A 165 -21.66 14.67 -1.91
C SER A 165 -22.23 14.88 -0.51
N ASN A 166 -23.48 15.33 -0.43
CA ASN A 166 -24.27 15.35 0.80
C ASN A 166 -25.50 14.40 0.73
N GLY A 167 -25.56 13.57 -0.32
CA GLY A 167 -26.65 12.63 -0.56
C GLY A 167 -27.81 13.18 -1.38
N ALA A 168 -27.99 14.50 -1.43
CA ALA A 168 -29.00 15.17 -2.26
C ALA A 168 -28.40 15.85 -3.50
N ALA A 169 -27.18 16.38 -3.37
CA ALA A 169 -26.40 17.01 -4.42
C ALA A 169 -24.95 16.52 -4.38
N SER A 170 -24.25 16.63 -5.50
CA SER A 170 -22.85 16.27 -5.61
C SER A 170 -22.11 17.22 -6.55
N THR A 171 -20.81 17.41 -6.30
CA THR A 171 -19.94 18.07 -7.27
C THR A 171 -19.75 17.18 -8.50
N ALA A 172 -19.25 17.77 -9.60
CA ALA A 172 -18.73 16.98 -10.70
C ALA A 172 -17.54 16.11 -10.23
N TRP A 173 -17.28 15.02 -10.95
CA TRP A 173 -16.08 14.22 -10.75
C TRP A 173 -14.85 15.02 -11.18
N GLN A 174 -13.92 15.23 -10.26
CA GLN A 174 -12.56 15.64 -10.58
C GLN A 174 -11.75 14.39 -10.92
N VAL A 175 -11.10 14.39 -12.08
CA VAL A 175 -10.27 13.27 -12.56
C VAL A 175 -8.81 13.67 -12.49
N VAL A 176 -8.00 12.86 -11.82
CA VAL A 176 -6.56 13.07 -11.66
C VAL A 176 -5.84 11.80 -12.13
N SER A 177 -4.98 11.95 -13.13
CA SER A 177 -4.24 10.83 -13.74
C SER A 177 -2.74 10.89 -13.51
N GLN A 178 -2.25 11.95 -12.89
CA GLN A 178 -0.86 12.16 -12.54
C GLN A 178 -0.74 12.39 -11.05
N THR A 179 0.36 11.90 -10.50
CA THR A 179 0.72 12.07 -9.10
C THR A 179 1.62 13.28 -8.90
N GLY A 180 1.71 13.74 -7.66
CA GLY A 180 2.71 14.70 -7.22
C GLY A 180 3.23 14.35 -5.83
N LEU A 181 4.29 15.01 -5.41
CA LEU A 181 4.79 14.87 -4.04
C LEU A 181 3.85 15.58 -3.07
N SER A 182 3.43 14.88 -2.03
CA SER A 182 2.60 15.43 -0.97
C SER A 182 3.38 16.47 -0.15
N ALA A 183 2.66 17.50 0.28
CA ALA A 183 3.10 18.47 1.27
C ALA A 183 2.15 18.52 2.47
N LEU A 184 1.31 17.49 2.66
CA LEU A 184 0.20 17.52 3.62
C LEU A 184 0.68 17.52 5.07
N CYS A 185 1.71 16.73 5.39
CA CYS A 185 2.28 16.59 6.72
C CYS A 185 3.81 16.42 6.64
N GLU A 186 4.46 16.41 7.79
CA GLU A 186 5.89 16.14 7.96
C GLU A 186 6.22 14.66 7.75
N ASP A 187 6.05 14.18 6.51
CA ASP A 187 6.54 12.88 6.09
C ASP A 187 8.07 12.83 6.23
N ARG A 188 8.60 11.66 6.60
CA ARG A 188 10.05 11.45 6.74
C ARG A 188 10.71 11.09 5.43
N GLN A 189 9.91 10.64 4.48
CA GLN A 189 10.30 10.40 3.09
C GLN A 189 9.24 11.05 2.19
N PRO A 190 9.62 11.69 1.07
CA PRO A 190 8.68 12.19 0.09
C PRO A 190 7.65 11.14 -0.33
N LEU A 191 6.37 11.52 -0.32
CA LEU A 191 5.26 10.62 -0.64
C LEU A 191 4.60 11.04 -1.96
N GLU A 192 4.64 10.17 -2.98
CA GLU A 192 3.90 10.37 -4.23
C GLU A 192 2.41 10.10 -4.01
N THR A 193 1.54 11.02 -4.42
CA THR A 193 0.10 10.93 -4.18
C THR A 193 -0.73 11.47 -5.33
N TYR A 194 -1.96 10.96 -5.45
CA TYR A 194 -3.01 11.62 -6.20
C TYR A 194 -3.66 12.64 -5.26
N SER A 195 -3.76 13.89 -5.69
CA SER A 195 -4.31 14.96 -4.87
C SER A 195 -5.09 15.98 -5.70
N GLY A 196 -5.94 16.73 -5.02
CA GLY A 196 -6.74 17.77 -5.63
C GLY A 196 -7.48 18.62 -4.62
N THR A 197 -8.18 19.62 -5.13
CA THR A 197 -9.11 20.44 -4.35
C THR A 197 -10.42 20.53 -5.12
N LEU A 198 -11.52 20.26 -4.41
CA LEU A 198 -12.88 20.41 -4.92
C LEU A 198 -13.46 21.74 -4.48
N ASP A 199 -14.11 22.45 -5.40
CA ASP A 199 -15.03 23.53 -5.05
C ASP A 199 -16.35 22.92 -4.57
N VAL A 200 -16.67 23.16 -3.30
CA VAL A 200 -17.88 22.70 -2.64
C VAL A 200 -18.84 23.85 -2.32
N SER A 201 -18.59 25.06 -2.83
CA SER A 201 -19.39 26.26 -2.56
C SER A 201 -20.89 26.08 -2.85
N ALA A 202 -21.24 25.30 -3.88
CA ALA A 202 -22.61 25.01 -4.27
C ALA A 202 -23.34 24.00 -3.38
N LEU A 203 -22.61 23.25 -2.53
CA LEU A 203 -23.22 22.36 -1.55
C LEU A 203 -23.71 23.17 -0.33
N PRO A 204 -24.86 22.83 0.27
CA PRO A 204 -25.31 23.49 1.48
C PRO A 204 -24.37 23.19 2.66
N ASP A 205 -24.40 24.05 3.68
CA ASP A 205 -23.71 23.77 4.94
C ASP A 205 -24.35 22.56 5.64
N GLY A 206 -23.51 21.74 6.29
CA GLY A 206 -23.89 20.48 6.91
C GLY A 206 -22.93 19.33 6.57
N PRO A 207 -23.38 18.08 6.77
CA PRO A 207 -22.62 16.88 6.42
C PRO A 207 -22.28 16.83 4.92
N VAL A 208 -21.01 16.60 4.64
CA VAL A 208 -20.51 16.30 3.28
C VAL A 208 -19.52 15.15 3.37
N TRP A 209 -19.46 14.30 2.36
CA TRP A 209 -18.43 13.27 2.26
C TRP A 209 -17.78 13.28 0.89
N LEU A 210 -16.55 12.81 0.87
CA LEU A 210 -15.87 12.42 -0.35
C LEU A 210 -16.18 10.97 -0.68
N GLU A 211 -16.40 10.74 -1.96
CA GLU A 211 -16.34 9.43 -2.57
C GLU A 211 -15.36 9.45 -3.74
N ALA A 212 -14.67 8.33 -3.91
CA ALA A 212 -13.62 8.16 -4.89
C ALA A 212 -13.71 6.82 -5.62
N GLU A 213 -13.28 6.86 -6.87
CA GLU A 213 -13.09 5.69 -7.71
C GLU A 213 -11.64 5.64 -8.18
N VAL A 214 -10.99 4.50 -7.96
CA VAL A 214 -9.64 4.22 -8.45
C VAL A 214 -9.76 3.29 -9.64
N VAL A 215 -9.38 3.80 -10.81
CA VAL A 215 -9.62 3.14 -12.10
C VAL A 215 -8.32 2.50 -12.58
N PRO A 216 -8.27 1.15 -12.73
CA PRO A 216 -7.07 0.46 -13.21
C PRO A 216 -6.85 0.73 -14.71
N TRP A 217 -5.65 0.43 -15.22
CA TRP A 217 -5.36 0.49 -16.65
C TRP A 217 -6.10 -0.57 -17.46
N PHE A 218 -6.23 -1.78 -16.91
CA PHE A 218 -6.89 -2.92 -17.54
C PHE A 218 -8.00 -3.47 -16.66
N GLY A 219 -9.02 -4.03 -17.30
CA GLY A 219 -10.21 -4.57 -16.63
C GLY A 219 -11.50 -3.92 -17.11
N ALA A 220 -12.61 -4.34 -16.50
CA ALA A 220 -13.94 -3.83 -16.75
C ALA A 220 -14.44 -3.05 -15.50
N GLU A 221 -15.71 -2.63 -15.52
CA GLU A 221 -16.30 -1.85 -14.42
C GLU A 221 -16.17 -2.54 -13.04
N ALA A 222 -16.26 -3.88 -13.00
CA ALA A 222 -16.08 -4.65 -11.76
C ALA A 222 -14.67 -4.54 -11.15
N SER A 223 -13.68 -4.13 -11.95
CA SER A 223 -12.29 -3.91 -11.53
C SER A 223 -12.05 -2.50 -10.97
N VAL A 224 -13.03 -1.60 -11.03
CA VAL A 224 -12.92 -0.26 -10.41
C VAL A 224 -13.08 -0.41 -8.89
N LEU A 225 -12.12 0.13 -8.13
CA LEU A 225 -12.24 0.23 -6.68
C LEU A 225 -13.04 1.48 -6.32
N ARG A 226 -14.07 1.31 -5.49
CA ARG A 226 -14.97 2.39 -5.08
C ARG A 226 -15.02 2.53 -3.57
N SER A 227 -14.91 3.76 -3.09
CA SER A 227 -14.92 4.05 -1.66
C SER A 227 -16.29 3.81 -1.00
N GLU A 228 -17.37 3.80 -1.78
CA GLU A 228 -18.72 3.54 -1.29
C GLU A 228 -18.99 2.04 -1.05
N ASP A 229 -18.17 1.14 -1.58
CA ASP A 229 -18.32 -0.31 -1.41
C ASP A 229 -17.98 -0.75 0.02
N ASN A 230 -17.28 0.08 0.81
CA ASN A 230 -16.84 -0.23 2.16
C ASN A 230 -17.36 0.81 3.17
N ALA A 231 -17.72 0.33 4.36
CA ALA A 231 -18.17 1.19 5.46
C ALA A 231 -17.13 1.36 6.57
N ALA A 232 -16.15 0.45 6.69
CA ALA A 232 -15.16 0.50 7.75
C ALA A 232 -14.19 1.68 7.54
N PRO A 233 -13.97 2.55 8.53
CA PRO A 233 -13.05 3.69 8.38
C PRO A 233 -11.60 3.29 8.10
N ARG A 234 -11.18 2.10 8.52
CA ARG A 234 -9.85 1.55 8.23
C ARG A 234 -9.66 1.16 6.76
N GLU A 235 -10.73 0.76 6.08
CA GLU A 235 -10.69 0.34 4.67
C GLU A 235 -10.78 1.57 3.74
N PHE A 236 -10.69 1.35 2.43
CA PHE A 236 -10.96 2.38 1.44
C PHE A 236 -12.47 2.68 1.41
N SER A 237 -12.88 3.60 2.29
CA SER A 237 -14.26 4.00 2.53
C SER A 237 -14.47 5.50 2.30
N ARG A 238 -15.74 5.96 2.30
CA ARG A 238 -16.09 7.39 2.25
C ARG A 238 -15.42 8.19 3.38
N ARG A 239 -15.03 9.44 3.09
CA ARG A 239 -14.42 10.35 4.09
C ARG A 239 -15.35 11.52 4.38
N TRP A 240 -15.73 11.67 5.64
CA TRP A 240 -16.73 12.64 6.09
C TRP A 240 -16.11 13.95 6.58
N PHE A 241 -16.77 15.05 6.27
CA PHE A 241 -16.42 16.42 6.65
C PHE A 241 -17.69 17.20 6.98
N ARG A 242 -17.53 18.36 7.62
CA ARG A 242 -18.63 19.30 7.81
C ARG A 242 -18.34 20.57 7.03
N LYS A 243 -19.18 20.86 6.05
CA LYS A 243 -19.16 22.15 5.37
C LYS A 243 -19.85 23.18 6.27
N ASP A 244 -19.14 24.23 6.63
CA ASP A 244 -19.67 25.35 7.41
C ASP A 244 -18.79 26.56 7.16
N VAL A 245 -19.22 27.46 6.27
CA VAL A 245 -18.38 28.58 5.80
C VAL A 245 -18.11 29.56 6.94
N ALA A 246 -19.12 29.84 7.77
CA ALA A 246 -18.99 30.78 8.87
C ALA A 246 -18.05 30.24 9.96
N ARG A 247 -18.20 28.95 10.31
CA ARG A 247 -17.37 28.30 11.33
C ARG A 247 -15.96 27.98 10.85
N ALA A 248 -15.77 27.75 9.55
CA ALA A 248 -14.44 27.62 8.95
C ALA A 248 -13.65 28.93 9.09
N ALA A 249 -14.30 30.08 8.86
CA ALA A 249 -13.67 31.39 8.97
C ALA A 249 -13.46 31.83 10.44
N ASN A 250 -14.40 31.53 11.32
CA ASN A 250 -14.38 31.94 12.73
C ASN A 250 -14.70 30.74 13.65
N PRO A 251 -13.77 29.79 13.80
CA PRO A 251 -14.00 28.65 14.68
C PRO A 251 -14.07 29.10 16.15
N PRO A 252 -14.85 28.42 17.00
CA PRO A 252 -14.74 28.64 18.44
C PRO A 252 -13.35 28.21 18.91
N VAL A 253 -12.68 29.11 19.62
CA VAL A 253 -11.33 28.91 20.15
C VAL A 253 -11.31 29.00 21.68
N VAL A 254 -10.40 28.25 22.29
CA VAL A 254 -10.04 28.34 23.70
C VAL A 254 -8.53 28.19 23.84
N TYR A 255 -7.89 29.04 24.63
CA TYR A 255 -6.45 28.95 24.87
C TYR A 255 -6.14 28.23 26.19
N LEU A 256 -5.01 27.54 26.23
CA LEU A 256 -4.45 26.92 27.43
C LEU A 256 -3.14 27.62 27.82
N SER A 257 -2.99 27.96 29.09
CA SER A 257 -1.71 28.42 29.67
C SER A 257 -1.55 27.91 31.10
N SER A 258 -0.30 27.67 31.50
CA SER A 258 0.13 27.36 32.87
C SER A 258 -0.28 28.40 33.91
N THR A 259 -0.63 29.62 33.46
CA THR A 259 -1.13 30.73 34.29
C THR A 259 -2.63 30.98 34.14
N GLY A 260 -3.32 30.14 33.36
CA GLY A 260 -4.75 30.25 33.10
C GLY A 260 -5.64 29.81 34.27
N SER A 261 -6.95 29.76 34.04
CA SER A 261 -7.93 29.39 35.06
C SER A 261 -9.06 28.55 34.47
N ASP A 262 -9.25 27.33 34.98
CA ASP A 262 -10.35 26.44 34.56
C ASP A 262 -11.73 26.95 35.01
N ALA A 263 -11.79 27.88 35.97
CA ALA A 263 -13.03 28.48 36.44
C ALA A 263 -13.49 29.66 35.56
N THR A 264 -12.54 30.45 35.05
CA THR A 264 -12.82 31.73 34.36
C THR A 264 -12.41 31.76 32.89
N GLY A 265 -11.74 30.71 32.39
CA GLY A 265 -11.31 30.62 31.00
C GLY A 265 -12.45 30.82 29.99
N VAL A 266 -12.13 31.45 28.87
CA VAL A 266 -13.10 31.90 27.86
C VAL A 266 -13.05 31.00 26.63
N VAL A 267 -14.24 30.67 26.10
CA VAL A 267 -14.43 30.06 24.78
C VAL A 267 -15.12 31.10 23.90
N SER A 268 -14.53 31.47 22.77
CA SER A 268 -15.02 32.55 21.91
C SER A 268 -14.63 32.33 20.46
N ALA A 269 -15.35 32.91 19.51
CA ALA A 269 -14.86 33.05 18.13
C ALA A 269 -13.88 34.23 17.98
N ASP A 270 -13.90 35.18 18.93
CA ASP A 270 -12.90 36.25 19.04
C ASP A 270 -11.63 35.70 19.71
N ASN A 271 -10.56 35.65 18.90
CA ASN A 271 -9.26 35.13 19.32
C ASN A 271 -8.62 35.97 20.43
N ALA A 272 -8.77 37.30 20.40
CA ALA A 272 -8.18 38.18 21.39
C ALA A 272 -8.84 37.98 22.77
N ALA A 273 -10.17 37.85 22.78
CA ALA A 273 -10.93 37.60 24.00
C ALA A 273 -10.59 36.23 24.63
N ALA A 274 -10.49 35.16 23.81
CA ALA A 274 -10.12 33.84 24.29
C ALA A 274 -8.66 33.78 24.78
N LEU A 275 -7.74 34.49 24.12
CA LEU A 275 -6.33 34.57 24.50
C LEU A 275 -6.13 35.33 25.82
N ALA A 276 -6.92 36.37 26.07
CA ALA A 276 -6.82 37.18 27.29
C ALA A 276 -7.23 36.43 28.57
N ALA A 277 -7.99 35.33 28.44
CA ALA A 277 -8.47 34.53 29.56
C ALA A 277 -8.35 33.02 29.26
N PRO A 278 -7.13 32.45 29.28
CA PRO A 278 -6.90 31.05 28.97
C PRO A 278 -7.39 30.12 30.10
N CYS A 279 -7.70 28.86 29.75
CA CYS A 279 -7.89 27.78 30.72
C CYS A 279 -6.53 27.27 31.23
N LEU A 280 -6.52 26.64 32.41
CA LEU A 280 -5.31 26.06 33.00
C LEU A 280 -5.01 24.66 32.44
N THR A 281 -6.06 23.90 32.10
CA THR A 281 -5.96 22.51 31.65
C THR A 281 -6.83 22.22 30.43
N LEU A 282 -6.51 21.14 29.71
CA LEU A 282 -7.37 20.64 28.63
C LEU A 282 -8.76 20.25 29.17
N ALA A 283 -8.83 19.58 30.32
CA ALA A 283 -10.09 19.23 30.97
C ALA A 283 -10.93 20.46 31.35
N GLY A 284 -10.29 21.54 31.80
CA GLY A 284 -10.91 22.83 31.99
C GLY A 284 -11.51 23.38 30.70
N ALA A 285 -10.74 23.39 29.61
CA ALA A 285 -11.23 23.82 28.31
C ALA A 285 -12.45 23.01 27.81
N PHE A 286 -12.44 21.69 27.97
CA PHE A 286 -13.62 20.86 27.66
C PHE A 286 -14.84 21.24 28.50
N THR A 287 -14.64 21.53 29.79
CA THR A 287 -15.71 21.95 30.70
C THR A 287 -16.27 23.33 30.31
N ARG A 288 -15.40 24.29 30.02
CA ARG A 288 -15.78 25.63 29.57
C ARG A 288 -16.48 25.59 28.21
N ALA A 289 -15.95 24.84 27.25
CA ALA A 289 -16.57 24.62 25.95
C ALA A 289 -17.96 24.01 26.09
N ARG A 290 -18.15 23.04 27.00
CA ARG A 290 -19.47 22.47 27.24
C ARG A 290 -20.44 23.50 27.83
N SER A 291 -20.01 24.36 28.74
CA SER A 291 -20.89 25.40 29.29
C SER A 291 -21.28 26.45 28.25
N GLN A 292 -20.36 26.84 27.37
CA GLN A 292 -20.54 27.94 26.42
C GLN A 292 -21.19 27.48 25.12
N LEU A 293 -20.77 26.33 24.59
CA LEU A 293 -21.32 25.75 23.36
C LEU A 293 -22.52 24.84 23.67
N GLY A 294 -22.47 24.10 24.78
CA GLY A 294 -23.40 23.00 25.12
C GLY A 294 -24.48 23.29 26.17
N ALA A 295 -24.83 24.55 26.42
CA ALA A 295 -26.13 24.92 27.03
C ALA A 295 -26.81 26.12 26.31
N ALA A 296 -26.12 26.76 25.36
CA ALA A 296 -26.60 27.95 24.69
C ALA A 296 -26.85 27.77 23.17
N THR A 297 -26.03 26.99 22.41
CA THR A 297 -26.08 27.05 20.93
C THR A 297 -25.58 25.87 20.06
N GLY A 298 -24.86 24.82 20.51
CA GLY A 298 -24.58 23.67 19.62
C GLY A 298 -23.27 22.87 19.79
N SER A 299 -22.98 22.08 18.75
CA SER A 299 -21.92 21.06 18.62
C SER A 299 -20.48 21.58 18.80
N PHE A 300 -19.59 20.69 19.27
CA PHE A 300 -18.12 20.86 19.38
C PHE A 300 -17.39 20.79 18.03
N ASP A 301 -18.11 20.54 16.94
CA ASP A 301 -17.55 20.48 15.59
C ASP A 301 -16.63 21.67 15.28
N GLY A 302 -15.34 21.42 15.08
CA GLY A 302 -14.37 22.46 14.73
C GLY A 302 -13.88 23.33 15.88
N LEU A 303 -14.15 22.96 17.14
CA LEU A 303 -13.52 23.57 18.31
C LEU A 303 -11.99 23.48 18.21
N ARG A 304 -11.32 24.62 18.36
CA ARG A 304 -9.86 24.72 18.43
C ARG A 304 -9.41 25.00 19.87
N ILE A 305 -8.54 24.15 20.40
CA ILE A 305 -7.93 24.31 21.72
C ILE A 305 -6.45 24.61 21.51
N ARG A 306 -5.99 25.79 21.92
CA ARG A 306 -4.66 26.31 21.56
C ARG A 306 -3.71 26.35 22.75
N VAL A 307 -2.56 25.69 22.63
CA VAL A 307 -1.58 25.56 23.71
C VAL A 307 -0.53 26.67 23.60
N LEU A 308 -0.42 27.52 24.64
CA LEU A 308 0.53 28.65 24.69
C LEU A 308 1.88 28.30 25.31
N ASP A 309 1.87 27.38 26.27
CA ASP A 309 3.02 26.99 27.08
C ASP A 309 2.84 25.53 27.56
N ARG A 310 3.57 25.11 28.59
CA ARG A 310 3.44 23.78 29.19
C ARG A 310 2.19 23.70 30.07
N VAL A 311 1.20 22.91 29.63
CA VAL A 311 -0.08 22.72 30.32
C VAL A 311 -0.41 21.25 30.53
N ARG A 312 -1.19 20.95 31.56
CA ARG A 312 -1.66 19.59 31.83
C ARG A 312 -2.93 19.27 31.06
N CYS A 313 -3.05 18.02 30.62
CA CYS A 313 -4.32 17.48 30.16
C CYS A 313 -5.39 17.61 31.27
N GLY A 314 -5.06 17.15 32.48
CA GLY A 314 -6.04 17.02 33.56
C GLY A 314 -7.04 15.89 33.32
N ALA A 315 -7.66 15.40 34.39
CA ALA A 315 -8.67 14.35 34.27
C ALA A 315 -9.97 14.93 33.70
N ILE A 316 -10.34 14.48 32.50
CA ILE A 316 -11.67 14.75 31.96
C ILE A 316 -12.65 13.82 32.71
N GLY A 317 -13.37 14.38 33.69
CA GLY A 317 -14.33 13.65 34.50
C GLY A 317 -15.46 13.07 33.65
N TRP A 318 -16.11 12.00 34.13
CA TRP A 318 -17.26 11.42 33.44
C TRP A 318 -18.40 12.44 33.35
N GLN A 319 -18.74 12.83 32.13
CA GLN A 319 -19.86 13.70 31.79
C GLN A 319 -20.81 12.90 30.88
N PRO A 320 -22.13 13.14 30.89
CA PRO A 320 -23.09 12.32 30.15
C PRO A 320 -22.81 12.25 28.65
N PHE A 321 -22.24 13.30 28.03
CA PHE A 321 -21.54 13.30 26.72
C PHE A 321 -21.04 14.74 26.39
N TYR A 322 -20.20 14.84 25.35
CA TYR A 322 -19.82 16.08 24.66
C TYR A 322 -20.43 16.07 23.24
N PRO A 323 -21.22 17.07 22.84
CA PRO A 323 -21.93 17.02 21.55
C PRO A 323 -20.94 17.21 20.40
N GLN A 324 -20.81 16.24 19.51
CA GLN A 324 -19.99 16.29 18.31
C GLN A 324 -20.70 15.52 17.19
N ASP A 325 -20.91 16.18 16.08
CA ASP A 325 -21.63 15.62 14.94
C ASP A 325 -20.63 15.00 13.96
N ILE A 326 -19.81 15.84 13.32
CA ILE A 326 -18.85 15.40 12.32
C ILE A 326 -17.42 15.83 12.61
N ALA A 327 -17.18 17.12 12.77
CA ALA A 327 -15.82 17.64 12.76
C ALA A 327 -15.10 17.42 14.10
N ALA A 328 -13.81 17.09 14.02
CA ALA A 328 -12.94 16.84 15.13
C ALA A 328 -12.81 18.08 16.03
N VAL A 329 -12.61 17.82 17.32
CA VAL A 329 -11.97 18.80 18.21
C VAL A 329 -10.48 18.77 17.91
N ILE A 330 -9.87 19.93 17.72
CA ILE A 330 -8.45 20.03 17.37
C ILE A 330 -7.72 20.74 18.50
N VAL A 331 -6.79 20.04 19.13
CA VAL A 331 -5.82 20.59 20.07
C VAL A 331 -4.57 20.92 19.28
N GLU A 332 -4.19 22.19 19.25
CA GLU A 332 -3.11 22.69 18.40
C GLU A 332 -2.20 23.67 19.16
N ARG A 333 -1.00 23.89 18.64
CA ARG A 333 -0.13 24.97 19.11
C ARG A 333 -0.78 26.33 18.84
N ALA A 334 -0.63 27.26 19.79
CA ALA A 334 -1.07 28.63 19.60
C ALA A 334 -0.24 29.35 18.51
N PRO A 335 -0.86 30.18 17.65
CA PRO A 335 -0.13 31.00 16.70
C PRO A 335 0.93 31.87 17.41
N GLY A 336 2.16 31.85 16.88
CA GLY A 336 3.29 32.61 17.44
C GLY A 336 4.08 31.90 18.56
N THR A 337 3.61 30.77 19.08
CA THR A 337 4.34 29.96 20.07
C THR A 337 5.22 28.93 19.36
N ALA A 338 6.47 28.68 19.77
CA ALA A 338 7.28 27.59 19.19
C ALA A 338 6.74 26.19 19.57
N ARG A 339 6.92 25.16 18.72
CA ARG A 339 6.42 23.79 19.00
C ARG A 339 7.00 23.20 20.28
N GLU A 340 8.27 23.47 20.56
CA GLU A 340 8.94 23.09 21.81
C GLU A 340 8.40 23.80 23.06
N ALA A 341 7.71 24.92 22.91
CA ALA A 341 7.10 25.66 24.02
C ALA A 341 5.63 25.26 24.26
N ALA A 342 4.90 24.89 23.19
CA ALA A 342 3.53 24.39 23.27
C ALA A 342 3.50 22.91 23.67
N ILE A 343 3.60 22.64 24.97
CA ILE A 343 3.69 21.28 25.52
C ILE A 343 2.38 20.91 26.22
N LEU A 344 1.74 19.85 25.74
CA LEU A 344 0.64 19.20 26.44
C LEU A 344 1.15 18.02 27.26
N GLU A 345 1.14 18.14 28.58
CA GLU A 345 1.47 17.06 29.50
C GLU A 345 0.30 16.08 29.60
N TRP A 346 0.45 14.91 28.98
CA TRP A 346 -0.52 13.83 29.06
C TRP A 346 -0.38 13.10 30.40
N ASN A 347 -1.00 13.70 31.41
CA ASN A 347 -0.90 13.31 32.82
C ASN A 347 -2.16 12.64 33.40
N ALA A 348 -3.14 12.36 32.55
CA ALA A 348 -4.38 11.69 32.92
C ALA A 348 -5.00 11.03 31.68
N SER A 349 -5.80 9.99 31.90
CA SER A 349 -6.62 9.40 30.84
C SER A 349 -7.64 10.41 30.33
N LEU A 350 -7.82 10.45 29.00
CA LEU A 350 -8.74 11.36 28.34
C LEU A 350 -10.00 10.61 27.94
N ARG A 351 -11.10 10.83 28.67
CA ARG A 351 -12.40 10.21 28.41
C ARG A 351 -13.35 11.20 27.74
N THR A 352 -13.22 11.32 26.43
CA THR A 352 -14.03 12.22 25.62
C THR A 352 -15.19 11.44 25.00
N TYR A 353 -16.30 11.30 25.72
CA TYR A 353 -17.52 10.69 25.18
C TYR A 353 -18.19 11.66 24.20
N PHE A 354 -17.69 11.69 22.96
CA PHE A 354 -18.30 12.43 21.86
C PHE A 354 -19.52 11.67 21.33
N LYS A 355 -20.64 12.38 21.13
CA LYS A 355 -21.93 11.80 20.71
C LYS A 355 -22.71 12.78 19.82
N ASP A 356 -23.79 12.28 19.21
CA ASP A 356 -24.74 12.99 18.33
C ASP A 356 -24.26 13.11 16.89
N HIS A 357 -23.65 12.03 16.39
CA HIS A 357 -23.13 11.92 15.04
C HIS A 357 -24.23 11.80 13.98
N SER A 358 -24.03 12.47 12.84
CA SER A 358 -24.78 12.23 11.62
C SER A 358 -24.77 10.76 11.20
N THR A 359 -25.84 10.32 10.53
CA THR A 359 -26.00 8.94 10.05
C THR A 359 -24.81 8.51 9.19
N GLY A 360 -24.31 7.29 9.44
CA GLY A 360 -23.13 6.74 8.77
C GLY A 360 -21.84 6.87 9.58
N LEU A 361 -21.91 7.45 10.78
CA LEU A 361 -20.77 7.67 11.67
C LEU A 361 -21.08 7.12 13.07
N SER A 362 -20.13 6.37 13.62
CA SER A 362 -20.23 5.77 14.96
C SER A 362 -19.12 6.23 15.90
N GLU A 363 -18.34 7.23 15.47
CA GLU A 363 -17.09 7.61 16.13
C GLU A 363 -16.95 9.12 16.31
N GLY A 364 -16.51 9.48 17.52
CA GLY A 364 -15.97 10.79 17.82
C GLY A 364 -14.59 10.98 17.22
N ALA A 365 -14.16 12.24 17.07
CA ALA A 365 -12.85 12.57 16.51
C ALA A 365 -12.13 13.64 17.36
N LEU A 366 -10.89 13.34 17.73
CA LEU A 366 -9.94 14.23 18.39
C LEU A 366 -8.66 14.27 17.58
N THR A 367 -8.10 15.46 17.36
CA THR A 367 -6.81 15.62 16.68
C THR A 367 -5.88 16.47 17.50
N PHE A 368 -4.64 16.00 17.67
CA PHE A 368 -3.52 16.78 18.16
C PHE A 368 -2.70 17.24 16.96
N ARG A 369 -2.46 18.54 16.83
CA ARG A 369 -1.82 19.13 15.66
C ARG A 369 -0.66 20.06 16.03
N ASP A 370 0.50 19.84 15.43
CA ASP A 370 1.62 20.79 15.45
C ASP A 370 2.07 21.19 16.87
N LEU A 371 2.13 20.25 17.81
CA LEU A 371 2.48 20.50 19.22
C LEU A 371 3.33 19.37 19.81
N THR A 372 3.91 19.63 20.99
CA THR A 372 4.65 18.60 21.74
C THR A 372 3.74 17.94 22.77
N ILE A 373 3.66 16.61 22.75
CA ILE A 373 2.93 15.81 23.75
C ILE A 373 3.96 15.14 24.64
N ALA A 374 3.91 15.41 25.95
CA ALA A 374 4.79 14.80 26.94
C ALA A 374 3.99 13.88 27.85
N ARG A 375 4.20 12.57 27.73
CA ARG A 375 3.47 11.57 28.52
C ARG A 375 4.13 11.41 29.90
N THR A 376 3.32 11.44 30.96
CA THR A 376 3.82 11.33 32.34
C THR A 376 3.34 10.08 33.09
N GLY A 377 2.66 9.16 32.39
CA GLY A 377 2.13 7.93 32.96
C GLY A 377 1.40 7.06 31.92
N PRO A 378 0.99 5.83 32.31
CA PRO A 378 0.33 4.86 31.42
C PRO A 378 -1.16 5.21 31.19
N HIS A 379 -1.41 6.39 30.62
CA HIS A 379 -2.73 6.89 30.31
C HIS A 379 -3.19 6.42 28.92
N ALA A 380 -4.50 6.40 28.71
CA ALA A 380 -5.13 6.02 27.45
C ALA A 380 -6.20 7.03 27.04
N PHE A 381 -6.53 7.03 25.76
CA PHE A 381 -7.70 7.70 25.21
C PHE A 381 -8.89 6.75 25.31
N TYR A 382 -10.01 7.26 25.82
CA TYR A 382 -11.22 6.49 26.05
C TYR A 382 -12.35 7.01 25.17
N GLY A 383 -12.82 6.14 24.28
CA GLY A 383 -14.18 6.23 23.72
C GLY A 383 -15.17 5.41 24.57
N GLU A 384 -16.38 5.22 24.05
CA GLU A 384 -17.41 4.37 24.63
C GLU A 384 -17.83 3.29 23.63
N ALA A 385 -18.35 2.15 24.10
CA ALA A 385 -18.77 1.07 23.20
C ALA A 385 -19.81 1.50 22.16
N ALA A 386 -20.68 2.46 22.53
CA ALA A 386 -21.71 3.03 21.64
C ALA A 386 -21.23 4.26 20.83
N ALA A 387 -20.01 4.77 21.11
CA ALA A 387 -19.38 5.86 20.37
C ALA A 387 -17.86 5.78 20.59
N GLN A 388 -17.18 5.03 19.73
CA GLN A 388 -15.73 4.89 19.82
C GLN A 388 -15.05 6.22 19.46
N LEU A 389 -13.76 6.36 19.79
CA LEU A 389 -13.01 7.59 19.55
C LEU A 389 -11.91 7.37 18.52
N GLU A 390 -11.87 8.15 17.45
CA GLU A 390 -10.69 8.27 16.58
C GLU A 390 -9.78 9.39 17.10
N VAL A 391 -8.53 9.05 17.42
CA VAL A 391 -7.49 10.00 17.84
C VAL A 391 -6.46 10.13 16.74
N ARG A 392 -6.22 11.37 16.30
CA ARG A 392 -5.24 11.65 15.26
C ARG A 392 -4.09 12.48 15.79
N PHE A 393 -2.90 12.13 15.35
CA PHE A 393 -1.69 12.91 15.57
C PHE A 393 -1.27 13.49 14.22
N HIS A 394 -1.13 14.81 14.15
CA HIS A 394 -0.76 15.53 12.94
C HIS A 394 0.43 16.46 13.23
N ASP A 395 1.60 16.16 12.69
CA ASP A 395 2.85 16.92 12.88
C ASP A 395 3.21 17.15 14.35
N VAL A 396 3.19 16.08 15.15
CA VAL A 396 3.47 16.16 16.60
C VAL A 396 4.87 15.67 16.94
N VAL A 397 5.43 16.24 18.01
CA VAL A 397 6.55 15.63 18.74
C VAL A 397 5.95 14.90 19.94
N PHE A 398 6.18 13.60 20.03
CA PHE A 398 5.61 12.75 21.06
C PHE A 398 6.71 12.16 21.94
N ASP A 399 6.82 12.66 23.16
CA ASP A 399 7.66 12.07 24.18
C ASP A 399 6.85 11.08 25.01
N ASN A 400 7.08 9.78 24.77
CA ASN A 400 6.40 8.72 25.51
C ASN A 400 7.10 8.41 26.84
N ALA A 401 8.30 8.94 27.09
CA ALA A 401 9.10 8.71 28.30
C ALA A 401 9.26 7.22 28.69
N GLY A 402 9.24 6.30 27.70
CA GLY A 402 9.33 4.86 27.94
C GLY A 402 8.09 4.22 28.57
N HIS A 403 6.98 4.95 28.71
CA HIS A 403 5.78 4.41 29.36
C HIS A 403 5.13 3.30 28.52
N ALA A 404 4.98 2.13 29.15
CA ALA A 404 4.25 0.99 28.59
C ALA A 404 2.73 1.22 28.58
N GLY A 405 2.00 0.31 27.91
CA GLY A 405 0.54 0.24 27.94
C GLY A 405 -0.12 0.79 26.68
N SER A 406 -1.32 0.27 26.39
CA SER A 406 -2.10 0.70 25.23
C SER A 406 -2.49 2.17 25.35
N TRP A 407 -2.34 2.93 24.27
CA TRP A 407 -2.93 4.27 24.16
C TRP A 407 -4.45 4.22 23.97
N ARG A 408 -5.02 3.03 23.74
CA ARG A 408 -6.39 2.85 23.25
C ARG A 408 -7.28 2.11 24.24
N ALA A 409 -8.49 2.65 24.43
CA ALA A 409 -9.62 2.02 25.10
C ALA A 409 -10.92 2.42 24.39
N ASN A 410 -11.53 1.51 23.63
CA ASN A 410 -12.64 1.83 22.71
C ASN A 410 -12.30 3.00 21.78
N SER A 411 -11.06 3.01 21.29
CA SER A 411 -10.54 4.11 20.49
C SER A 411 -9.52 3.63 19.47
N HIS A 412 -9.45 4.35 18.36
CA HIS A 412 -8.57 4.11 17.23
C HIS A 412 -7.54 5.22 17.11
N ILE A 413 -6.43 4.94 16.44
CA ILE A 413 -5.35 5.90 16.23
C ILE A 413 -5.00 6.01 14.75
N SER A 414 -4.71 7.23 14.31
CA SER A 414 -4.06 7.54 13.03
C SER A 414 -2.91 8.52 13.26
N VAL A 415 -1.76 8.28 12.61
CA VAL A 415 -0.57 9.13 12.69
C VAL A 415 -0.27 9.73 11.31
N HIS A 416 -0.04 11.05 11.28
CA HIS A 416 0.33 11.83 10.11
C HIS A 416 1.47 12.80 10.51
N GLY A 417 2.72 12.42 10.33
CA GLY A 417 3.87 13.20 10.80
C GLY A 417 4.03 13.12 12.33
N MET A 418 4.85 12.20 12.82
CA MET A 418 5.14 12.10 14.26
C MET A 418 6.62 11.80 14.48
N GLN A 419 7.29 12.62 15.28
CA GLN A 419 8.58 12.26 15.89
C GLN A 419 8.31 11.67 17.27
N MET A 420 8.71 10.43 17.51
CA MET A 420 8.44 9.75 18.76
C MET A 420 9.73 9.35 19.48
N THR A 421 9.82 9.69 20.76
CA THR A 421 10.89 9.22 21.66
C THR A 421 10.35 8.27 22.72
N GLY A 422 11.18 7.30 23.12
CA GLY A 422 10.86 6.36 24.20
C GLY A 422 9.70 5.43 23.88
N TYR A 423 9.62 4.91 22.64
CA TYR A 423 8.63 3.91 22.27
C TYR A 423 8.65 2.71 23.22
N ASN A 424 7.46 2.25 23.62
CA ASN A 424 7.32 1.03 24.41
C ASN A 424 6.00 0.31 24.07
N ASN A 425 5.93 -0.23 22.85
CA ASN A 425 4.87 -1.12 22.40
C ASN A 425 3.46 -0.49 22.32
N ASN A 426 3.38 0.83 22.21
CA ASN A 426 2.12 1.56 22.27
C ASN A 426 1.32 1.56 20.94
N LEU A 427 2.01 1.31 19.82
CA LEU A 427 1.45 1.27 18.46
C LEU A 427 1.09 -0.15 17.98
N LEU A 428 1.14 -1.14 18.86
CA LEU A 428 0.68 -2.51 18.56
C LEU A 428 -0.85 -2.62 18.58
N GLN A 429 -1.44 -3.45 17.73
CA GLN A 429 -2.88 -3.71 17.78
C GLN A 429 -3.30 -4.27 19.15
N THR A 430 -4.48 -3.87 19.62
CA THR A 430 -5.10 -4.44 20.82
C THR A 430 -6.57 -4.74 20.56
N SER A 431 -7.19 -5.56 21.41
CA SER A 431 -8.64 -5.76 21.40
C SER A 431 -9.43 -4.47 21.68
N ALA A 432 -8.75 -3.41 22.13
CA ALA A 432 -9.35 -2.14 22.52
C ALA A 432 -9.39 -1.09 21.39
N GLY A 433 -8.87 -1.41 20.20
CA GLY A 433 -8.99 -0.59 18.98
C GLY A 433 -7.80 -0.70 18.01
N GLU A 434 -7.98 -0.11 16.83
CA GLU A 434 -7.08 -0.25 15.67
C GLU A 434 -6.07 0.90 15.56
N LEU A 435 -4.90 0.63 14.97
CA LEU A 435 -4.04 1.63 14.36
C LEU A 435 -4.32 1.65 12.85
N ARG A 436 -4.94 2.72 12.37
CA ARG A 436 -5.50 2.78 11.01
C ARG A 436 -4.52 3.32 9.98
N MET A 437 -3.63 4.22 10.40
CA MET A 437 -2.64 4.87 9.55
C MET A 437 -1.36 5.15 10.33
N LEU A 438 -0.22 4.80 9.74
CA LEU A 438 1.11 5.25 10.14
C LEU A 438 1.76 5.98 8.98
N ARG A 439 1.65 7.31 8.97
CA ARG A 439 2.26 8.16 7.96
C ARG A 439 3.28 9.09 8.61
N GLY A 440 4.49 9.17 8.05
CA GLY A 440 5.52 10.09 8.52
C GLY A 440 6.01 9.84 9.95
N LEU A 441 5.98 8.59 10.43
CA LEU A 441 6.51 8.24 11.74
C LEU A 441 8.06 8.26 11.70
N ASP A 442 8.67 8.88 12.69
CA ASP A 442 10.10 8.85 12.98
C ASP A 442 10.31 8.35 14.40
N ALA A 443 10.78 7.11 14.55
CA ALA A 443 10.89 6.48 15.86
C ALA A 443 11.95 5.39 15.91
N ASP A 444 12.63 5.30 17.05
CA ASP A 444 13.22 4.03 17.50
C ASP A 444 12.11 3.16 18.09
N MET A 445 11.88 2.01 17.49
CA MET A 445 10.81 1.09 17.84
C MET A 445 11.20 0.09 18.93
N ALA A 446 12.42 0.18 19.48
CA ALA A 446 12.92 -0.59 20.62
C ALA A 446 12.63 -2.10 20.53
N GLY A 447 12.78 -2.69 19.34
CA GLY A 447 12.50 -4.10 19.04
C GLY A 447 11.01 -4.46 18.87
N GLY A 448 10.09 -3.52 19.12
CA GLY A 448 8.67 -3.69 18.88
C GLY A 448 8.30 -3.47 17.41
N GLY A 449 7.21 -4.10 16.97
CA GLY A 449 6.65 -3.89 15.64
C GLY A 449 5.30 -3.18 15.73
N PRO A 450 4.98 -2.20 14.87
CA PRO A 450 3.65 -1.59 14.87
C PRO A 450 2.60 -2.51 14.23
N GLU A 451 1.32 -2.24 14.50
CA GLU A 451 0.25 -2.71 13.60
C GLU A 451 0.34 -1.93 12.29
N ALA A 452 0.32 -2.62 11.14
CA ALA A 452 0.74 -2.00 9.89
C ALA A 452 -0.18 -2.36 8.72
N TRP A 453 -1.34 -1.71 8.68
CA TRP A 453 -2.25 -1.79 7.54
C TRP A 453 -1.89 -0.81 6.45
N VAL A 454 -1.61 0.43 6.85
CA VAL A 454 -1.18 1.50 5.94
C VAL A 454 -0.02 2.21 6.60
N THR A 455 1.18 1.98 6.06
CA THR A 455 2.45 2.53 6.55
C THR A 455 3.14 3.27 5.43
N LEU A 456 3.27 4.59 5.57
CA LEU A 456 3.65 5.50 4.49
C LEU A 456 4.75 6.46 4.94
N GLY A 457 5.73 6.72 4.08
CA GLY A 457 6.67 7.84 4.25
C GLY A 457 7.42 7.87 5.58
N SER A 458 7.60 6.72 6.25
CA SER A 458 8.07 6.63 7.63
C SER A 458 9.54 6.20 7.72
N ARG A 459 10.22 6.59 8.79
CA ARG A 459 11.58 6.16 9.16
C ARG A 459 11.53 5.49 10.52
N MET A 460 11.82 4.20 10.57
CA MET A 460 11.77 3.41 11.81
C MET A 460 13.09 2.70 12.04
N THR A 461 13.66 2.85 13.24
CA THR A 461 14.88 2.14 13.66
C THR A 461 14.57 1.04 14.66
N ASN A 462 15.38 -0.02 14.69
CA ASN A 462 15.22 -1.15 15.62
C ASN A 462 13.79 -1.75 15.61
N ALA A 463 13.12 -1.72 14.46
CA ALA A 463 11.76 -2.23 14.35
C ALA A 463 11.71 -3.76 14.33
N GLY A 464 10.84 -4.33 15.17
CA GLY A 464 10.44 -5.73 15.05
C GLY A 464 9.46 -5.95 13.89
N ALA A 465 9.00 -7.18 13.73
CA ALA A 465 8.03 -7.53 12.69
C ALA A 465 6.72 -6.74 12.86
N CYS A 466 6.30 -6.09 11.78
CA CYS A 466 4.97 -5.50 11.70
C CYS A 466 3.89 -6.57 11.87
N ARG A 467 2.78 -6.20 12.51
CA ARG A 467 1.65 -7.10 12.74
C ARG A 467 0.48 -6.75 11.83
N VAL A 468 -0.09 -7.80 11.24
CA VAL A 468 -1.31 -7.76 10.43
C VAL A 468 -2.27 -8.80 11.01
N ALA A 469 -3.27 -8.38 11.78
CA ALA A 469 -4.14 -9.35 12.47
C ALA A 469 -5.09 -10.10 11.54
N ASP A 470 -5.41 -9.53 10.38
CA ASP A 470 -6.28 -10.16 9.39
C ASP A 470 -5.68 -10.02 7.98
N PRO A 471 -4.84 -10.97 7.55
CA PRO A 471 -4.11 -10.88 6.29
C PRO A 471 -5.04 -10.89 5.05
N ALA A 472 -6.33 -11.21 5.20
CA ALA A 472 -7.31 -11.11 4.12
C ALA A 472 -7.75 -9.67 3.83
N LYS A 473 -7.43 -8.73 4.73
CA LYS A 473 -7.71 -7.32 4.55
C LYS A 473 -6.51 -6.63 3.92
N GLY A 474 -6.80 -5.64 3.07
CA GLY A 474 -5.77 -5.02 2.27
C GLY A 474 -4.70 -4.29 3.10
N ALA A 475 -3.47 -4.24 2.60
CA ALA A 475 -2.36 -3.54 3.25
C ALA A 475 -1.47 -2.77 2.26
N LEU A 476 -0.87 -1.68 2.74
CA LEU A 476 -0.06 -0.74 1.97
C LEU A 476 1.20 -0.36 2.76
N PHE A 477 2.36 -0.61 2.19
CA PHE A 477 3.67 -0.20 2.70
C PHE A 477 4.37 0.58 1.59
N TYR A 478 4.41 1.90 1.71
CA TYR A 478 4.92 2.76 0.64
C TYR A 478 5.90 3.82 1.13
N GLY A 479 7.11 3.83 0.56
CA GLY A 479 8.07 4.90 0.80
C GLY A 479 8.66 4.91 2.21
N ASN A 480 8.89 3.74 2.82
CA ASN A 480 9.42 3.66 4.19
C ASN A 480 10.91 3.28 4.23
N GLU A 481 11.61 3.79 5.24
CA GLU A 481 12.93 3.34 5.64
C GLU A 481 12.86 2.56 6.95
N TRP A 482 13.37 1.33 6.93
CA TRP A 482 13.59 0.50 8.11
C TRP A 482 15.08 0.36 8.31
N ARG A 483 15.64 1.05 9.31
CA ARG A 483 17.08 1.02 9.58
C ARG A 483 17.39 0.14 10.76
N SER A 484 18.31 -0.80 10.58
CA SER A 484 18.69 -1.75 11.63
C SER A 484 17.49 -2.42 12.29
N PRO A 485 16.57 -3.06 11.53
CA PRO A 485 15.44 -3.75 12.12
C PRO A 485 15.91 -4.85 13.08
N ALA A 486 15.07 -5.19 14.06
CA ALA A 486 15.37 -6.26 15.00
C ALA A 486 15.41 -7.62 14.30
N ALA A 487 16.35 -8.48 14.69
CA ALA A 487 16.63 -9.76 14.03
C ALA A 487 15.65 -10.89 14.42
N VAL A 488 14.35 -10.61 14.39
CA VAL A 488 13.31 -11.54 14.89
C VAL A 488 12.60 -12.28 13.77
N THR A 489 11.93 -11.54 12.90
CA THR A 489 11.12 -11.99 11.76
C THR A 489 10.98 -10.75 10.86
N GLY A 490 10.88 -10.92 9.55
CA GLY A 490 10.97 -9.79 8.63
C GLY A 490 10.04 -8.64 8.95
N THR A 491 10.56 -7.43 8.78
CA THR A 491 9.89 -6.21 9.23
C THR A 491 8.55 -6.05 8.54
N ILE A 492 8.44 -6.49 7.29
CA ILE A 492 7.19 -6.59 6.53
C ILE A 492 6.88 -8.08 6.33
N THR A 493 5.89 -8.58 7.10
CA THR A 493 5.49 -9.99 7.13
C THR A 493 3.99 -10.15 6.93
N PHE A 494 3.61 -11.00 5.96
CA PHE A 494 2.23 -11.44 5.73
C PHE A 494 2.15 -12.96 5.70
N ALA A 495 1.32 -13.53 6.55
CA ALA A 495 1.13 -14.98 6.66
C ALA A 495 -0.33 -15.30 6.98
N GLY A 496 -0.89 -16.31 6.30
CA GLY A 496 -2.21 -16.86 6.60
C GLY A 496 -2.13 -17.84 7.76
N SER A 497 -3.12 -17.83 8.64
CA SER A 497 -3.24 -18.73 9.79
C SER A 497 -4.06 -19.99 9.51
N VAL A 498 -4.80 -20.04 8.39
CA VAL A 498 -5.69 -21.15 8.02
C VAL A 498 -5.53 -21.52 6.53
N ALA A 499 -5.70 -22.81 6.20
CA ALA A 499 -5.65 -23.33 4.83
C ALA A 499 -6.65 -22.63 3.91
N GLY A 500 -6.16 -22.15 2.76
CA GLY A 500 -6.96 -21.41 1.79
C GLY A 500 -7.36 -20.00 2.24
N GLN A 501 -6.82 -19.51 3.37
CA GLN A 501 -7.04 -18.12 3.77
C GLN A 501 -6.42 -17.20 2.73
N ARG A 502 -7.21 -16.30 2.17
CA ARG A 502 -6.70 -15.26 1.28
C ARG A 502 -5.77 -14.31 2.03
N ILE A 503 -4.64 -14.01 1.42
CA ILE A 503 -3.72 -12.94 1.78
C ILE A 503 -3.81 -11.86 0.70
N GLY A 504 -4.06 -10.63 1.11
CA GLY A 504 -4.15 -9.46 0.24
C GLY A 504 -5.57 -9.06 -0.17
N PRO A 505 -5.71 -7.91 -0.84
CA PRO A 505 -4.68 -7.26 -1.67
C PRO A 505 -3.55 -6.55 -0.89
N VAL A 506 -2.28 -6.68 -1.33
CA VAL A 506 -1.13 -6.02 -0.68
C VAL A 506 -0.31 -5.18 -1.66
N ALA A 507 0.08 -3.94 -1.29
CA ALA A 507 1.14 -3.21 -1.99
C ALA A 507 2.34 -2.95 -1.07
N ILE A 508 3.53 -3.29 -1.55
CA ILE A 508 4.82 -3.06 -0.92
C ILE A 508 5.67 -2.32 -1.95
N VAL A 509 5.81 -1.01 -1.80
CA VAL A 509 6.36 -0.15 -2.84
C VAL A 509 7.44 0.76 -2.26
N GLN A 510 8.59 0.84 -2.92
CA GLN A 510 9.63 1.83 -2.63
C GLN A 510 10.10 1.85 -1.16
N ASN A 511 10.20 0.68 -0.52
CA ASN A 511 10.73 0.58 0.84
C ASN A 511 12.22 0.25 0.82
N LEU A 512 12.98 0.80 1.77
CA LEU A 512 14.35 0.41 2.09
C LEU A 512 14.33 -0.36 3.42
N ILE A 513 14.91 -1.57 3.43
CA ILE A 513 15.23 -2.31 4.65
C ILE A 513 16.75 -2.45 4.74
N GLU A 514 17.36 -1.64 5.61
CA GLU A 514 18.78 -1.68 5.90
C GLU A 514 19.05 -2.70 7.01
N VAL A 515 19.52 -3.90 6.64
CA VAL A 515 19.86 -4.96 7.58
C VAL A 515 21.26 -4.71 8.15
N THR A 516 21.41 -4.65 9.48
CA THR A 516 22.72 -4.45 10.14
C THR A 516 23.03 -5.48 11.23
N HIS A 517 22.16 -6.45 11.46
CA HIS A 517 22.34 -7.48 12.47
C HIS A 517 23.13 -8.69 11.95
N THR A 518 23.70 -9.46 12.88
CA THR A 518 24.46 -10.69 12.59
C THR A 518 23.71 -11.97 12.95
N GLU A 519 22.50 -11.87 13.48
CA GLU A 519 21.73 -13.03 13.91
C GLU A 519 21.13 -13.76 12.70
N ALA A 520 21.51 -15.04 12.56
CA ALA A 520 21.00 -15.91 11.51
C ALA A 520 19.49 -16.18 11.70
N SER A 521 18.70 -15.94 10.64
CA SER A 521 17.28 -16.34 10.41
C SER A 521 16.32 -15.20 10.09
N ALA A 522 16.68 -13.94 10.26
CA ALA A 522 15.79 -12.83 9.91
C ALA A 522 15.73 -12.64 8.39
N ALA A 523 14.58 -12.94 7.78
CA ALA A 523 14.29 -12.46 6.42
C ALA A 523 14.02 -10.96 6.50
N ALA A 524 14.42 -10.15 5.51
CA ALA A 524 14.02 -8.74 5.44
C ALA A 524 12.51 -8.63 5.11
N PHE A 525 12.04 -9.48 4.19
CA PHE A 525 10.64 -9.52 3.74
C PHE A 525 10.07 -10.94 3.79
N VAL A 526 8.80 -11.03 4.19
CA VAL A 526 8.03 -12.27 4.17
C VAL A 526 6.65 -12.02 3.57
N LEU A 527 6.35 -12.70 2.46
CA LEU A 527 5.02 -12.75 1.87
C LEU A 527 4.63 -14.20 1.63
N ALA A 528 3.72 -14.72 2.46
CA ALA A 528 3.25 -16.10 2.41
C ALA A 528 4.39 -17.15 2.44
N SER A 529 5.40 -16.93 3.30
CA SER A 529 6.47 -17.93 3.51
C SER A 529 6.13 -18.94 4.60
N VAL A 530 5.40 -18.50 5.63
CA VAL A 530 4.97 -19.31 6.77
C VAL A 530 3.44 -19.38 6.83
N GLY A 531 2.92 -20.50 7.32
CA GLY A 531 1.47 -20.71 7.43
C GLY A 531 0.83 -21.26 6.16
N LEU A 532 -0.45 -20.93 5.97
CA LEU A 532 -1.39 -21.71 5.15
C LEU A 532 -2.17 -20.89 4.09
N GLY A 533 -1.81 -19.60 3.90
CA GLY A 533 -2.60 -18.67 3.09
C GLY A 533 -2.16 -18.50 1.63
N ASP A 534 -3.12 -18.11 0.81
CA ASP A 534 -3.03 -17.91 -0.64
C ASP A 534 -2.87 -16.42 -0.97
N VAL A 535 -1.88 -16.06 -1.78
CA VAL A 535 -1.70 -14.66 -2.17
C VAL A 535 -2.58 -14.39 -3.39
N SER A 536 -3.45 -13.39 -3.29
CA SER A 536 -4.26 -12.94 -4.42
C SER A 536 -4.18 -11.42 -4.54
N HIS A 537 -3.52 -10.97 -5.62
CA HIS A 537 -3.17 -9.58 -5.91
C HIS A 537 -2.14 -8.98 -4.93
N ALA A 538 -0.87 -9.01 -5.35
CA ALA A 538 0.22 -8.37 -4.62
C ALA A 538 1.07 -7.51 -5.58
N VAL A 539 1.38 -6.29 -5.15
CA VAL A 539 2.22 -5.34 -5.88
C VAL A 539 3.51 -5.13 -5.11
N MET A 540 4.65 -5.47 -5.72
CA MET A 540 5.98 -5.29 -5.14
C MET A 540 6.84 -4.50 -6.12
N PHE A 541 7.00 -3.19 -5.87
CA PHE A 541 7.72 -2.29 -6.78
C PHE A 541 8.88 -1.61 -6.08
N HIS A 542 10.07 -1.64 -6.71
CA HIS A 542 11.19 -0.77 -6.32
C HIS A 542 11.59 -0.84 -4.85
N ASN A 543 11.46 -1.99 -4.18
CA ASN A 543 11.94 -2.15 -2.81
C ASN A 543 13.43 -2.54 -2.78
N CYS A 544 14.13 -2.20 -1.71
CA CYS A 544 15.48 -2.65 -1.41
C CYS A 544 15.56 -3.34 -0.04
N GLY A 545 16.25 -4.46 0.02
CA GLY A 545 16.59 -5.16 1.25
C GLY A 545 18.06 -5.56 1.19
N THR A 546 18.86 -4.98 2.07
CA THR A 546 20.32 -5.09 2.08
C THR A 546 20.78 -6.21 3.02
N GLY A 547 22.08 -6.33 3.26
CA GLY A 547 22.70 -7.33 4.12
C GLY A 547 23.51 -8.33 3.30
N GLU A 548 23.76 -9.51 3.89
CA GLU A 548 24.59 -10.55 3.28
C GLU A 548 23.85 -11.88 3.26
N GLY A 549 23.66 -12.46 2.07
CA GLY A 549 23.03 -13.75 1.85
C GLY A 549 21.73 -13.95 2.63
N GLN A 550 21.73 -14.93 3.54
CA GLN A 550 20.54 -15.31 4.31
C GLN A 550 20.01 -14.23 5.27
N LEU A 551 20.83 -13.24 5.62
CA LEU A 551 20.47 -12.21 6.59
C LEU A 551 19.60 -11.10 5.99
N GLY A 552 19.69 -10.91 4.66
CA GLY A 552 18.89 -9.97 3.89
C GLY A 552 17.80 -10.63 3.04
N ARG A 553 17.56 -11.94 3.21
CA ARG A 553 16.73 -12.73 2.29
C ARG A 553 15.25 -12.32 2.27
N TRP A 554 14.60 -12.53 1.13
CA TRP A 554 13.18 -12.33 0.91
C TRP A 554 12.53 -13.69 0.66
N ASN A 555 11.52 -14.03 1.44
CA ASN A 555 10.79 -15.29 1.31
C ASN A 555 9.39 -15.01 0.77
N ILE A 556 9.14 -15.39 -0.49
CA ILE A 556 7.95 -14.95 -1.22
C ILE A 556 7.22 -16.14 -1.86
N CYS A 557 5.91 -16.20 -1.61
CA CYS A 557 4.95 -17.15 -2.21
C CYS A 557 5.42 -18.60 -2.11
N TYR A 558 5.65 -19.08 -0.90
CA TYR A 558 5.97 -20.50 -0.70
C TYR A 558 4.70 -21.34 -0.81
N ASP A 559 4.81 -22.51 -1.45
CA ASP A 559 3.85 -23.61 -1.38
C ASP A 559 4.48 -24.83 -0.72
N GLU A 560 5.12 -24.62 0.44
CA GLU A 560 5.88 -25.69 1.11
C GLU A 560 5.17 -26.29 2.33
N HIS A 561 3.88 -25.98 2.54
CA HIS A 561 3.23 -26.43 3.78
C HIS A 561 2.77 -27.90 3.66
N PRO A 562 3.19 -28.83 4.52
CA PRO A 562 2.88 -30.25 4.35
C PRO A 562 1.38 -30.56 4.40
N ALA A 563 0.61 -29.77 5.16
CA ALA A 563 -0.83 -30.01 5.35
C ALA A 563 -1.76 -29.43 4.28
N ALA A 564 -1.33 -28.48 3.44
CA ALA A 564 -2.21 -27.84 2.46
C ALA A 564 -1.42 -27.25 1.30
N THR A 565 -1.94 -27.44 0.07
CA THR A 565 -1.45 -26.74 -1.11
C THR A 565 -1.89 -25.28 -1.05
N ARG A 566 -1.07 -24.40 -1.60
CA ARG A 566 -1.34 -22.97 -1.73
C ARG A 566 -1.50 -22.61 -3.19
N THR A 567 -2.16 -21.49 -3.45
CA THR A 567 -2.32 -20.93 -4.80
C THR A 567 -2.01 -19.44 -4.75
N HIS A 568 -0.92 -19.04 -5.42
CA HIS A 568 -0.52 -17.63 -5.50
C HIS A 568 -0.83 -17.10 -6.90
N THR A 569 -1.62 -16.02 -6.98
CA THR A 569 -2.08 -15.46 -8.25
C THR A 569 -1.94 -13.94 -8.26
N LEU A 570 -1.74 -13.40 -9.47
CA LEU A 570 -1.72 -11.96 -9.72
C LEU A 570 -0.67 -11.18 -8.91
N VAL A 571 0.47 -11.83 -8.62
CA VAL A 571 1.64 -11.19 -8.03
C VAL A 571 2.38 -10.40 -9.12
N ARG A 572 2.82 -9.19 -8.77
CA ARG A 572 3.68 -8.36 -9.61
C ARG A 572 4.92 -7.98 -8.80
N TYR A 573 6.09 -8.37 -9.32
CA TYR A 573 7.39 -8.20 -8.69
C TYR A 573 8.31 -7.45 -9.67
N ALA A 574 8.36 -6.13 -9.60
CA ALA A 574 9.05 -5.31 -10.60
C ALA A 574 10.04 -4.32 -9.99
N GLY A 575 11.24 -4.24 -10.56
CA GLY A 575 12.24 -3.26 -10.16
C GLY A 575 12.78 -3.44 -8.73
N ASN A 576 12.65 -4.61 -8.10
CA ASN A 576 13.12 -4.81 -6.72
C ASN A 576 14.61 -5.15 -6.69
N LEU A 577 15.29 -4.73 -5.62
CA LEU A 577 16.69 -5.06 -5.34
C LEU A 577 16.73 -5.82 -4.01
N CYS A 578 17.02 -7.12 -4.05
CA CYS A 578 17.05 -7.94 -2.85
C CYS A 578 18.39 -8.65 -2.71
N GLU A 579 18.82 -8.85 -1.47
CA GLU A 579 20.03 -9.60 -1.20
C GLU A 579 19.91 -11.04 -1.72
N GLN A 580 18.92 -11.78 -1.23
CA GLN A 580 18.63 -13.16 -1.66
C GLN A 580 17.12 -13.33 -1.84
N PHE A 581 16.68 -13.92 -2.94
CA PHE A 581 15.26 -14.20 -3.20
C PHE A 581 14.97 -15.70 -3.09
N ASN A 582 14.04 -16.09 -2.24
CA ASN A 582 13.61 -17.48 -2.09
C ASN A 582 12.14 -17.64 -2.42
N THR A 583 11.82 -18.71 -3.13
CA THR A 583 10.45 -19.24 -3.32
C THR A 583 10.49 -20.77 -3.31
N LYS A 584 9.52 -21.44 -2.70
CA LYS A 584 9.59 -22.90 -2.46
C LYS A 584 8.29 -23.60 -2.82
N GLY A 585 8.37 -24.88 -3.20
CA GLY A 585 7.21 -25.74 -3.39
C GLY A 585 7.63 -27.18 -3.72
N ASP A 586 7.18 -27.72 -4.86
CA ASP A 586 7.29 -29.14 -5.23
C ASP A 586 8.66 -29.77 -5.09
N ILE A 587 9.73 -29.11 -5.55
CA ILE A 587 11.10 -29.67 -5.43
C ILE A 587 11.54 -29.70 -3.96
N PHE A 588 11.26 -28.63 -3.21
CA PHE A 588 11.65 -28.54 -1.80
C PHE A 588 10.86 -29.54 -0.94
N GLN A 589 9.57 -29.69 -1.20
CA GLN A 589 8.70 -30.65 -0.51
C GLN A 589 8.79 -32.08 -1.06
N GLN A 590 9.41 -32.27 -2.23
CA GLN A 590 9.41 -33.54 -2.95
C GLN A 590 7.98 -34.06 -3.21
N ASP A 591 7.09 -33.15 -3.63
CA ASP A 591 5.65 -33.38 -3.82
C ASP A 591 5.14 -32.61 -5.04
N GLY A 592 4.80 -33.33 -6.12
CA GLY A 592 4.34 -32.76 -7.39
C GLY A 592 3.00 -32.01 -7.34
N SER A 593 2.31 -32.01 -6.19
CA SER A 593 1.09 -31.20 -6.00
C SER A 593 1.37 -29.75 -5.56
N ARG A 594 2.61 -29.43 -5.19
CA ARG A 594 3.01 -28.12 -4.62
C ARG A 594 3.42 -27.11 -5.68
N LEU A 595 2.42 -26.65 -6.42
CA LEU A 595 2.60 -25.84 -7.63
C LEU A 595 2.13 -24.39 -7.46
N GLY A 596 1.71 -23.97 -6.26
CA GLY A 596 1.17 -22.62 -6.02
C GLY A 596 2.09 -21.47 -6.39
N GLN A 597 3.39 -21.71 -6.35
CA GLN A 597 4.48 -20.79 -6.69
C GLN A 597 4.89 -20.82 -8.17
N PHE A 598 4.36 -21.74 -8.98
CA PHE A 598 4.77 -21.93 -10.37
C PHE A 598 4.77 -20.66 -11.23
N PRO A 599 3.76 -19.78 -11.16
CA PRO A 599 3.80 -18.54 -11.92
C PRO A 599 5.04 -17.70 -11.58
N LEU A 600 5.34 -17.56 -10.28
CA LEU A 600 6.47 -16.77 -9.80
C LEU A 600 7.81 -17.41 -10.18
N THR A 601 7.96 -18.74 -10.09
CA THR A 601 9.21 -19.43 -10.47
C THR A 601 9.49 -19.36 -11.97
N HIS A 602 8.47 -19.18 -12.80
CA HIS A 602 8.60 -19.00 -14.25
C HIS A 602 8.55 -17.51 -14.67
N GLY A 603 8.73 -16.58 -13.72
CA GLY A 603 8.90 -15.16 -14.00
C GLY A 603 7.63 -14.43 -14.44
N VAL A 604 6.46 -15.01 -14.22
CA VAL A 604 5.17 -14.39 -14.54
C VAL A 604 4.95 -13.19 -13.62
N GLY A 605 4.78 -12.00 -14.20
CA GLY A 605 4.62 -10.76 -13.45
C GLY A 605 5.93 -10.26 -12.83
N CYS A 606 7.07 -10.82 -13.21
CA CYS A 606 8.39 -10.37 -12.78
C CYS A 606 9.07 -9.53 -13.86
N SER A 607 9.71 -8.43 -13.50
CA SER A 607 10.59 -7.69 -14.42
C SER A 607 11.65 -6.88 -13.68
N GLY A 608 12.83 -6.70 -14.28
CA GLY A 608 13.85 -5.78 -13.80
C GLY A 608 14.27 -5.92 -12.34
N ASN A 609 14.19 -7.13 -11.78
CA ASN A 609 14.61 -7.35 -10.40
C ASN A 609 16.09 -7.68 -10.35
N PHE A 610 16.78 -7.23 -9.32
CA PHE A 610 18.19 -7.51 -9.07
C PHE A 610 18.33 -8.32 -7.78
N THR A 611 18.87 -9.54 -7.88
CA THR A 611 19.22 -10.35 -6.70
C THR A 611 20.73 -10.45 -6.59
N VAL A 612 21.29 -10.08 -5.44
CA VAL A 612 22.73 -10.07 -5.19
C VAL A 612 23.29 -11.50 -5.17
N SER A 613 22.71 -12.36 -4.33
CA SER A 613 23.17 -13.73 -4.09
C SER A 613 22.16 -14.78 -4.55
N LEU A 614 22.66 -15.98 -4.87
CA LEU A 614 21.81 -17.13 -5.14
C LEU A 614 21.21 -17.67 -3.84
N PRO A 615 20.06 -18.37 -3.92
CA PRO A 615 19.54 -19.11 -2.78
C PRO A 615 20.52 -20.16 -2.24
N ASN A 616 20.30 -20.63 -1.01
CA ASN A 616 21.18 -21.66 -0.43
C ASN A 616 20.94 -23.03 -1.05
N ALA A 617 19.70 -23.29 -1.48
CA ALA A 617 19.35 -24.45 -2.27
C ALA A 617 18.80 -24.01 -3.63
N PRO A 618 19.64 -23.51 -4.57
CA PRO A 618 19.20 -22.95 -5.84
C PRO A 618 18.30 -23.86 -6.66
N SER A 619 18.52 -25.18 -6.58
CA SER A 619 17.71 -26.19 -7.27
C SER A 619 16.24 -26.22 -6.81
N SER A 620 15.95 -25.79 -5.58
CA SER A 620 14.62 -25.89 -4.95
C SER A 620 14.04 -24.56 -4.50
N GLU A 621 14.85 -23.49 -4.50
CA GLU A 621 14.49 -22.17 -3.96
C GLU A 621 14.53 -21.04 -5.00
N ALA A 622 15.22 -21.23 -6.13
CA ALA A 622 15.40 -20.20 -7.16
C ALA A 622 14.29 -20.21 -8.21
N GLN A 623 14.11 -19.07 -8.88
CA GLN A 623 13.28 -19.01 -10.08
C GLN A 623 13.98 -19.74 -11.24
N THR A 624 13.23 -20.52 -12.00
CA THR A 624 13.68 -21.12 -13.28
C THR A 624 13.88 -20.02 -14.33
N TYR A 625 13.04 -18.99 -14.28
CA TYR A 625 13.17 -17.78 -15.09
C TYR A 625 12.81 -16.55 -14.25
N PRO A 626 13.69 -15.53 -14.14
CA PRO A 626 13.46 -14.39 -13.26
C PRO A 626 12.56 -13.27 -13.82
N GLY A 627 12.07 -13.43 -15.05
CA GLY A 627 11.36 -12.37 -15.77
C GLY A 627 12.27 -11.48 -16.63
N PRO A 628 11.69 -10.66 -17.52
CA PRO A 628 12.44 -9.81 -18.44
C PRO A 628 13.28 -8.76 -17.70
N GLY A 629 14.53 -8.60 -18.11
CA GLY A 629 15.45 -7.62 -17.51
C GLY A 629 15.93 -7.96 -16.09
N SER A 630 15.43 -9.04 -15.47
CA SER A 630 15.84 -9.42 -14.12
C SER A 630 17.18 -10.16 -14.11
N LEU A 631 17.98 -9.95 -13.06
CA LEU A 631 19.27 -10.57 -12.81
C LEU A 631 19.24 -11.31 -11.46
N ILE A 632 19.67 -12.58 -11.43
CA ILE A 632 19.79 -13.37 -10.20
C ILE A 632 21.27 -13.69 -9.93
N GLY A 633 21.70 -13.56 -8.67
CA GLY A 633 23.07 -13.90 -8.26
C GLY A 633 24.08 -13.00 -8.95
N ALA A 634 23.73 -11.73 -9.14
CA ALA A 634 24.47 -10.78 -9.96
C ALA A 634 25.63 -10.10 -9.23
N GLY A 635 25.81 -10.38 -7.94
CA GLY A 635 26.84 -9.77 -7.10
C GLY A 635 26.51 -8.33 -6.73
N ASP A 636 27.56 -7.53 -6.52
CA ASP A 636 27.46 -6.16 -6.00
C ASP A 636 26.51 -5.27 -6.85
N PRO A 637 25.44 -4.70 -6.26
CA PRO A 637 24.56 -3.79 -6.96
C PRO A 637 25.20 -2.41 -7.21
N GLY A 638 26.31 -2.06 -6.57
CA GLY A 638 26.99 -0.78 -6.72
C GLY A 638 26.30 0.37 -5.99
N PHE A 639 26.09 0.21 -4.67
CA PHE A 639 25.62 1.31 -3.82
C PHE A 639 26.68 2.42 -3.67
N VAL A 640 26.26 3.67 -3.47
CA VAL A 640 27.15 4.80 -3.18
C VAL A 640 27.91 4.55 -1.87
N GLN A 641 27.20 4.07 -0.85
CA GLN A 641 27.80 3.71 0.43
C GLN A 641 26.97 2.62 1.13
N ASP A 642 27.35 1.36 0.94
CA ASP A 642 26.78 0.25 1.71
C ASP A 642 27.32 0.26 3.15
N ARG A 643 26.41 0.26 4.13
CA ARG A 643 26.72 0.14 5.57
C ARG A 643 25.91 -0.97 6.24
N SER A 644 25.34 -1.86 5.45
CA SER A 644 24.59 -3.01 5.90
C SER A 644 25.52 -4.11 6.44
N THR A 645 24.92 -5.20 6.93
CA THR A 645 25.65 -6.41 7.32
C THR A 645 26.49 -6.92 6.16
N SER A 646 27.73 -7.31 6.43
CA SER A 646 28.68 -7.88 5.45
C SER A 646 29.30 -9.18 5.97
N GLY A 647 30.18 -9.82 5.20
CA GLY A 647 30.92 -11.01 5.61
C GLY A 647 30.42 -12.26 4.89
N THR A 648 30.29 -13.38 5.58
CA THR A 648 29.58 -14.56 5.04
C THR A 648 28.38 -14.91 5.93
N ALA A 649 27.45 -15.72 5.43
CA ALA A 649 26.31 -16.17 6.22
C ALA A 649 26.74 -16.90 7.52
N GLU A 650 27.88 -17.58 7.52
CA GLU A 650 28.44 -18.29 8.67
C GLU A 650 29.32 -17.41 9.58
N ALA A 651 29.79 -16.28 9.07
CA ALA A 651 30.62 -15.31 9.80
C ALA A 651 30.20 -13.86 9.49
N PRO A 652 28.96 -13.47 9.84
CA PRO A 652 28.47 -12.14 9.52
C PRO A 652 29.09 -11.07 10.41
N MET A 653 29.32 -9.91 9.80
CA MET A 653 29.82 -8.70 10.44
C MET A 653 28.70 -7.67 10.49
N ALA A 654 28.41 -7.18 11.70
CA ALA A 654 27.35 -6.20 11.91
C ALA A 654 27.60 -4.94 11.07
N GLY A 655 26.57 -4.49 10.37
CA GLY A 655 26.59 -3.23 9.63
C GLY A 655 26.68 -2.04 10.58
N ALA A 656 27.32 -0.96 10.12
CA ALA A 656 27.40 0.28 10.89
C ALA A 656 26.12 1.14 10.75
N GLY A 657 25.21 0.77 9.84
CA GLY A 657 23.95 1.46 9.58
C GLY A 657 24.08 2.86 8.99
N GLY A 658 22.98 3.40 8.50
CA GLY A 658 22.90 4.72 7.88
C GLY A 658 23.65 4.86 6.56
N GLY A 659 23.65 3.81 5.73
CA GLY A 659 24.21 3.83 4.39
C GLY A 659 23.47 4.73 3.41
N ASP A 660 24.14 5.04 2.30
CA ASP A 660 23.55 5.66 1.11
C ASP A 660 23.37 4.58 0.04
N TYR A 661 22.12 4.12 -0.10
CA TYR A 661 21.73 3.03 -0.99
C TYR A 661 21.27 3.53 -2.36
N ALA A 662 21.54 4.79 -2.72
CA ALA A 662 21.51 5.20 -4.11
C ALA A 662 22.55 4.40 -4.92
N LEU A 663 22.26 4.16 -6.20
CA LEU A 663 23.15 3.42 -7.09
C LEU A 663 24.18 4.33 -7.74
N ILE A 664 25.44 3.91 -7.84
CA ILE A 664 26.45 4.62 -8.63
C ILE A 664 26.09 4.56 -10.12
N ALA A 665 26.66 5.47 -10.94
CA ALA A 665 26.34 5.54 -12.37
C ALA A 665 26.65 4.25 -13.16
N ALA A 666 27.68 3.50 -12.75
CA ALA A 666 28.10 2.25 -13.39
C ALA A 666 27.38 0.99 -12.83
N SER A 667 26.40 1.18 -11.94
CA SER A 667 25.70 0.07 -11.30
C SER A 667 25.03 -0.84 -12.34
N PRO A 668 25.16 -2.18 -12.20
CA PRO A 668 24.46 -3.15 -13.05
C PRO A 668 22.94 -3.21 -12.76
N ALA A 669 22.48 -2.60 -11.66
CA ALA A 669 21.07 -2.53 -11.28
C ALA A 669 20.33 -1.33 -11.90
N ARG A 670 21.02 -0.46 -12.67
CA ARG A 670 20.41 0.67 -13.38
C ARG A 670 19.82 0.24 -14.74
N GLY A 671 18.65 0.79 -15.07
CA GLY A 671 18.03 0.63 -16.39
C GLY A 671 17.53 -0.78 -16.71
N ILE A 672 17.35 -1.64 -15.71
CA ILE A 672 16.94 -3.04 -15.89
C ILE A 672 15.43 -3.24 -15.81
N GLN A 673 14.69 -2.32 -15.19
CA GLN A 673 13.23 -2.33 -15.17
C GLN A 673 12.71 -1.69 -16.47
N PRO A 674 12.18 -2.47 -17.43
CA PRO A 674 11.91 -1.97 -18.78
C PRO A 674 10.77 -0.95 -18.80
N ASP A 675 9.76 -1.16 -17.95
CA ASP A 675 8.55 -0.36 -17.89
C ASP A 675 8.56 0.52 -16.64
N ALA A 676 8.42 1.83 -16.83
CA ALA A 676 8.21 2.77 -15.74
C ALA A 676 6.90 2.46 -14.99
N VAL A 677 6.97 2.28 -13.67
CA VAL A 677 5.79 1.98 -12.83
C VAL A 677 5.53 3.01 -11.73
N LEU A 678 6.50 3.88 -11.45
CA LEU A 678 6.41 5.01 -10.52
C LEU A 678 6.98 6.28 -11.15
N ALA A 679 6.50 7.44 -10.73
CA ALA A 679 6.98 8.73 -11.22
C ALA A 679 8.17 9.26 -10.40
N PHE A 680 8.18 9.01 -9.08
CA PHE A 680 9.21 9.49 -8.16
C PHE A 680 9.91 8.35 -7.40
N ASP A 681 11.15 8.58 -7.00
CA ASP A 681 11.94 7.69 -6.14
C ASP A 681 11.74 8.01 -4.65
N LEU A 682 12.37 7.25 -3.76
CA LEU A 682 12.24 7.39 -2.29
C LEU A 682 12.74 8.74 -1.78
N ALA A 683 13.68 9.38 -2.48
CA ALA A 683 14.18 10.71 -2.17
C ALA A 683 13.34 11.82 -2.84
N GLY A 684 12.28 11.48 -3.57
CA GLY A 684 11.42 12.42 -4.29
C GLY A 684 11.99 12.87 -5.64
N ASN A 685 13.04 12.24 -6.15
CA ASN A 685 13.57 12.55 -7.48
C ASN A 685 12.71 11.88 -8.56
N PRO A 686 12.51 12.52 -9.72
CA PRO A 686 11.84 11.86 -10.85
C PRO A 686 12.62 10.62 -11.33
N ARG A 687 11.94 9.50 -11.56
CA ARG A 687 12.54 8.27 -12.11
C ARG A 687 12.76 8.30 -13.64
N GLY A 688 12.21 9.30 -14.31
CA GLY A 688 12.25 9.44 -15.78
C GLY A 688 11.32 8.47 -16.52
N ASN A 689 11.30 8.59 -17.85
CA ASN A 689 10.28 8.01 -18.73
C ASN A 689 10.79 6.79 -19.53
N GLY A 690 11.97 6.28 -19.19
CA GLY A 690 12.62 5.13 -19.81
C GLY A 690 12.82 4.00 -18.81
N PRO A 691 13.69 3.02 -19.13
CA PRO A 691 14.03 1.95 -18.20
C PRO A 691 14.51 2.48 -16.85
N GLN A 692 13.94 1.97 -15.76
CA GLN A 692 14.19 2.43 -14.40
C GLN A 692 15.23 1.54 -13.71
N ALA A 693 15.91 2.09 -12.71
CA ALA A 693 16.77 1.31 -11.82
C ALA A 693 15.96 0.40 -10.90
N ALA A 694 16.55 -0.74 -10.51
CA ALA A 694 16.03 -1.53 -9.41
C ALA A 694 16.29 -0.85 -8.05
N GLY A 695 15.42 -1.10 -7.09
CA GLY A 695 15.46 -0.49 -5.77
C GLY A 695 14.75 0.87 -5.68
N PRO A 696 14.75 1.47 -4.48
CA PRO A 696 13.89 2.60 -4.13
C PRO A 696 14.42 3.95 -4.61
N TYR A 697 15.66 4.02 -5.10
CA TYR A 697 16.29 5.23 -5.64
C TYR A 697 16.45 5.16 -7.17
N ALA A 698 16.47 6.31 -7.85
CA ALA A 698 16.54 6.40 -9.31
C ALA A 698 17.96 6.31 -9.91
#